data_AF-A0A176WBH3-F1
#
_entry.id   AF-A0A176WBH3-F1
#
_cell.length_a   1.000
_cell.length_b   1.000
_cell.length_c   1.000
_cell.angle_alpha   90.00
_cell.angle_beta   90.00
_cell.angle_gamma   90.00
#
_symmetry.space_group_name_H-M   'P 1'
#
loop_
_entity.id
_entity.type
_entity.pdbx_description
1 polymer ?
#
loop_
_entity_poly.entity_id
_entity_poly.type
_entity_poly.pdbx_seq_one_letter_code
_entity_poly.pdbx_strand_id
1 'polypeptide(L)'
;MAGVSHVMIDEVHERDMDTDFLLVVVRELLGHHPSLRVVVMSATLDASVFTRYFGCCPLVNVPGMTHPVKVFFMEDLPQLMGQNSLVAARLNMARMGMSDEEDVDCELVASVVLFVAQYYSQGEGAILCFLPGWDTIAIVREKLLKTPLSRGLMLVPLHSQLPAGEQRAAFTRPPPGIRKVVLATNIAETSVTIDDVVYVVDCGKIKEKQFDASRNMTTMRVQTYQSMLEHQIPEMQRVPLEELCLQIKAIATPSAVAGNALGGTDHALYHKEMDFASTGMSDIATFLSKAMQPPKGTAVHAAIKVLQQLGAIDQFQNLTNLGKTLAKLAVHPRFGKMLVYGALLGCLDPLLTIAAAACFRDPFIAPVSRREEADKMRESFAIGPAYGSDQLVLVAAFNQWLAANAVGQGHPFCDAHFLAPMTMRLIAGMRKQFERTLSEAGLFEPWVRISSPDVGAHVARSLLAAGLYPNVARSELCRESRGMKNATKHAYRWRLGFRVQNGRVFIHPTSVVSEKQLNPNLHYYLVFQEKMQTSQVFVRGCTLLPPLAVVLLGWNVLVCNDPGPPVLNGDWMLLEVEGWLRFHIDKKAGLLLLQLRHAFDAVLARWVSGSTRTEAERCVVECVVNLLEATCHDMLVCSN
;
A
#
# COMPACT_ATOMS: atom_id res chain seq x y z
N MET A 1 -4.33 28.13 -8.20
CA MET A 1 -5.75 28.38 -8.53
C MET A 1 -5.99 29.70 -9.29
N ALA A 2 -4.95 30.39 -9.80
CA ALA A 2 -5.16 31.58 -10.62
C ALA A 2 -6.00 31.23 -11.87
N GLY A 3 -7.09 31.97 -12.10
CA GLY A 3 -8.01 31.74 -13.23
C GLY A 3 -9.17 30.78 -12.97
N VAL A 4 -9.24 30.13 -11.81
CA VAL A 4 -10.36 29.23 -11.46
C VAL A 4 -11.49 30.02 -10.79
N SER A 5 -12.69 30.00 -11.38
CA SER A 5 -13.88 30.65 -10.82
C SER A 5 -14.78 29.71 -10.00
N HIS A 6 -14.86 28.44 -10.40
CA HIS A 6 -15.69 27.42 -9.78
C HIS A 6 -14.88 26.15 -9.51
N VAL A 7 -15.04 25.57 -8.33
CA VAL A 7 -14.50 24.26 -7.95
C VAL A 7 -15.68 23.34 -7.66
N MET A 8 -15.73 22.22 -8.37
CA MET A 8 -16.74 21.18 -8.15
C MET A 8 -16.04 19.96 -7.56
N ILE A 9 -16.49 19.51 -6.39
CA ILE A 9 -15.95 18.35 -5.68
C ILE A 9 -17.06 17.30 -5.67
N ASP A 10 -16.84 16.24 -6.43
CA ASP A 10 -17.78 15.14 -6.59
C ASP A 10 -17.53 14.02 -5.58
N GLU A 11 -18.52 13.16 -5.39
CA GLU A 11 -18.45 11.92 -4.61
C GLU A 11 -17.88 12.09 -3.20
N VAL A 12 -18.19 13.22 -2.54
CA VAL A 12 -17.63 13.51 -1.21
C VAL A 12 -18.08 12.54 -0.13
N HIS A 13 -19.08 11.71 -0.41
CA HIS A 13 -19.56 10.67 0.49
C HIS A 13 -18.62 9.46 0.60
N GLU A 14 -17.69 9.26 -0.36
CA GLU A 14 -16.69 8.18 -0.30
C GLU A 14 -15.61 8.45 0.77
N ARG A 15 -15.49 9.71 1.23
CA ARG A 15 -14.55 10.15 2.28
C ARG A 15 -13.10 9.71 2.05
N ASP A 16 -12.68 9.74 0.78
CA ASP A 16 -11.31 9.49 0.36
C ASP A 16 -10.33 10.55 0.86
N MET A 17 -9.06 10.16 1.02
CA MET A 17 -8.05 11.01 1.65
C MET A 17 -7.83 12.33 0.91
N ASP A 18 -7.75 12.28 -0.43
CA ASP A 18 -7.53 13.45 -1.27
C ASP A 18 -8.73 14.39 -1.25
N THR A 19 -9.94 13.84 -1.23
CA THR A 19 -11.19 14.60 -1.17
C THR A 19 -11.31 15.33 0.16
N ASP A 20 -11.16 14.63 1.30
CA ASP A 20 -11.20 15.26 2.63
C ASP A 20 -10.07 16.30 2.80
N PHE A 21 -8.87 16.05 2.24
CA PHE A 21 -7.78 17.02 2.20
C PHE A 21 -8.16 18.28 1.40
N LEU A 22 -8.71 18.10 0.20
CA LEU A 22 -9.16 19.19 -0.66
C LEU A 22 -10.25 20.03 0.01
N LEU A 23 -11.18 19.41 0.73
CA LEU A 23 -12.22 20.11 1.48
C LEU A 23 -11.64 21.07 2.53
N VAL A 24 -10.60 20.66 3.26
CA VAL A 24 -9.89 21.54 4.20
C VAL A 24 -9.28 22.73 3.45
N VAL A 25 -8.53 22.47 2.38
CA VAL A 25 -7.85 23.51 1.59
C VAL A 25 -8.86 24.52 1.04
N VAL A 26 -9.92 24.04 0.41
CA VAL A 26 -10.95 24.89 -0.22
C VAL A 26 -11.70 25.72 0.80
N ARG A 27 -12.03 25.15 1.97
CA ARG A 27 -12.69 25.91 3.05
C ARG A 27 -11.84 27.08 3.53
N GLU A 28 -10.53 26.91 3.67
CA GLU A 28 -9.62 28.00 4.05
C GLU A 28 -9.49 29.05 2.94
N LEU A 29 -9.50 28.62 1.67
CA LEU A 29 -9.46 29.52 0.50
C LEU A 29 -10.72 30.38 0.37
N LEU A 30 -11.90 29.86 0.71
CA LEU A 30 -13.15 30.62 0.68
C LEU A 30 -13.09 31.87 1.58
N GLY A 31 -12.35 31.83 2.69
CA GLY A 31 -12.15 32.98 3.56
C GLY A 31 -11.31 34.11 2.94
N HIS A 32 -10.47 33.78 1.96
CA HIS A 32 -9.52 34.72 1.33
C HIS A 32 -9.91 35.11 -0.11
N HIS A 33 -10.74 34.30 -0.77
CA HIS A 33 -11.14 34.48 -2.16
C HIS A 33 -12.67 34.54 -2.31
N PRO A 34 -13.31 35.70 -2.04
CA PRO A 34 -14.77 35.84 -2.04
C PRO A 34 -15.44 35.62 -3.42
N SER A 35 -14.66 35.70 -4.50
CA SER A 35 -15.12 35.42 -5.86
C SER A 35 -15.17 33.93 -6.20
N LEU A 36 -14.49 33.07 -5.42
CA LEU A 36 -14.48 31.63 -5.64
C LEU A 36 -15.87 31.05 -5.32
N ARG A 37 -16.32 30.12 -6.15
CA ARG A 37 -17.54 29.35 -5.93
C ARG A 37 -17.18 27.88 -5.80
N VAL A 38 -17.81 27.21 -4.84
CA VAL A 38 -17.54 25.81 -4.52
C VAL A 38 -18.86 25.05 -4.54
N VAL A 39 -18.89 23.94 -5.27
CA VAL A 39 -20.02 23.00 -5.30
C VAL A 39 -19.52 21.67 -4.75
N VAL A 40 -20.20 21.17 -3.73
CA VAL A 40 -19.92 19.88 -3.09
C VAL A 40 -21.06 18.94 -3.46
N MET A 41 -20.76 17.80 -4.08
CA MET A 41 -21.75 16.85 -4.60
C MET A 41 -21.62 15.51 -3.87
N SER A 42 -22.76 14.96 -3.45
CA SER A 42 -22.86 13.72 -2.69
C SER A 42 -24.07 12.92 -3.19
N ALA A 43 -23.91 11.60 -3.35
CA ALA A 43 -25.01 10.69 -3.69
C ALA A 43 -25.82 10.22 -2.46
N THR A 44 -25.33 10.45 -1.24
CA THR A 44 -26.01 10.02 0.00
C THR A 44 -27.02 11.05 0.52
N LEU A 45 -28.06 10.56 1.21
CA LEU A 45 -29.15 11.37 1.73
C LEU A 45 -28.74 12.32 2.88
N ASP A 46 -27.68 11.99 3.63
CA ASP A 46 -27.23 12.81 4.75
C ASP A 46 -26.15 13.81 4.33
N ALA A 47 -26.60 14.93 3.75
CA ALA A 47 -25.73 16.07 3.44
C ALA A 47 -25.48 16.99 4.66
N SER A 48 -26.02 16.66 5.84
CA SER A 48 -26.00 17.56 7.01
C SER A 48 -24.59 17.84 7.51
N VAL A 49 -23.71 16.83 7.46
CA VAL A 49 -22.31 16.98 7.90
C VAL A 49 -21.55 17.93 6.98
N PHE A 50 -21.73 17.82 5.67
CA PHE A 50 -21.11 18.72 4.69
C PHE A 50 -21.63 20.15 4.82
N THR A 51 -22.96 20.32 4.90
CA THR A 51 -23.56 21.64 5.07
C THR A 51 -23.07 22.31 6.35
N ARG A 52 -23.05 21.60 7.49
CA ARG A 52 -22.53 22.11 8.76
C ARG A 52 -21.04 22.46 8.67
N TYR A 53 -20.24 21.63 8.00
CA TYR A 53 -18.80 21.85 7.84
C TYR A 53 -18.48 23.15 7.09
N PHE A 54 -19.32 23.52 6.10
CA PHE A 54 -19.23 24.77 5.34
C PHE A 54 -20.12 25.90 5.90
N GLY A 55 -20.48 25.86 7.19
CA GLY A 55 -21.20 26.96 7.84
C GLY A 55 -22.69 27.03 7.48
N CYS A 56 -23.34 25.87 7.37
CA CYS A 56 -24.75 25.72 6.98
C CYS A 56 -25.04 26.25 5.57
N CYS A 57 -24.21 25.85 4.59
CA CYS A 57 -24.40 26.25 3.20
C CYS A 57 -25.72 25.71 2.60
N PRO A 58 -26.24 26.34 1.53
CA PRO A 58 -27.48 25.89 0.89
C PRO A 58 -27.37 24.46 0.35
N LEU A 59 -28.39 23.65 0.64
CA LEU A 59 -28.53 22.30 0.09
C LEU A 59 -29.50 22.31 -1.10
N VAL A 60 -29.05 21.81 -2.25
CA VAL A 60 -29.90 21.56 -3.41
C VAL A 60 -30.07 20.05 -3.53
N ASN A 61 -31.30 19.57 -3.38
CA ASN A 61 -31.61 18.15 -3.57
C ASN A 61 -32.03 17.91 -5.03
N VAL A 62 -31.26 17.09 -5.75
CA VAL A 62 -31.59 16.65 -7.10
C VAL A 62 -32.24 15.27 -6.98
N PRO A 63 -33.55 15.12 -7.23
CA PRO A 63 -34.22 13.84 -7.08
C PRO A 63 -33.64 12.83 -8.07
N GLY A 64 -33.24 11.66 -7.56
CA GLY A 64 -32.79 10.56 -8.40
C GLY A 64 -33.94 10.03 -9.27
N MET A 65 -33.65 9.72 -10.53
CA MET A 65 -34.56 8.95 -11.39
C MET A 65 -34.26 7.47 -11.19
N THR A 66 -34.78 6.87 -10.12
CA THR A 66 -34.68 5.43 -9.88
C THR A 66 -36.03 4.76 -10.11
N HIS A 67 -36.01 3.56 -10.68
CA HIS A 67 -37.16 2.68 -10.62
C HIS A 67 -37.40 2.28 -9.15
N PRO A 68 -38.66 2.14 -8.69
CA PRO A 68 -38.94 1.75 -7.31
C PRO A 68 -38.35 0.37 -7.00
N VAL A 69 -37.39 0.31 -6.08
CA VAL A 69 -36.77 -0.94 -5.61
C VAL A 69 -37.46 -1.39 -4.33
N LYS A 70 -38.00 -2.60 -4.32
CA LYS A 70 -38.58 -3.20 -3.11
C LYS A 70 -37.48 -3.81 -2.25
N VAL A 71 -37.38 -3.35 -1.01
CA VAL A 71 -36.38 -3.81 -0.03
C VAL A 71 -36.99 -4.91 0.86
N PHE A 72 -36.21 -5.95 1.12
CA PHE A 72 -36.53 -7.01 2.08
C PHE A 72 -35.34 -7.17 3.03
N PHE A 73 -35.61 -7.16 4.32
CA PHE A 73 -34.60 -7.46 5.33
C PHE A 73 -34.60 -8.95 5.66
N MET A 74 -33.59 -9.40 6.40
CA MET A 74 -33.44 -10.81 6.77
C MET A 74 -34.69 -11.33 7.49
N GLU A 75 -35.35 -10.48 8.30
CA GLU A 75 -36.56 -10.74 9.06
C GLU A 75 -37.81 -10.96 8.18
N ASP A 76 -37.81 -10.43 6.95
CA ASP A 76 -38.91 -10.55 6.00
C ASP A 76 -38.84 -11.86 5.21
N LEU A 77 -37.61 -12.36 4.98
CA LEU A 77 -37.36 -13.53 4.14
C LEU A 77 -38.06 -14.83 4.60
N PRO A 78 -38.22 -15.14 5.91
CA PRO A 78 -39.00 -16.30 6.34
C PRO A 78 -40.43 -16.34 5.82
N GLN A 79 -41.05 -15.18 5.56
CA GLN A 79 -42.40 -15.10 4.99
C GLN A 79 -42.43 -15.52 3.52
N LEU A 80 -41.31 -15.35 2.81
CA LEU A 80 -41.17 -15.67 1.38
C LEU A 80 -40.57 -17.07 1.16
N MET A 81 -39.58 -17.45 1.97
CA MET A 81 -38.81 -18.69 1.86
C MET A 81 -39.39 -19.83 2.70
N GLY A 82 -40.33 -19.54 3.61
CA GLY A 82 -40.93 -20.47 4.54
C GLY A 82 -40.21 -20.53 5.91
N GLN A 83 -40.96 -20.90 6.94
CA GLN A 83 -40.51 -20.93 8.33
C GLN A 83 -39.46 -22.03 8.64
N ASN A 84 -39.34 -23.03 7.76
CA ASN A 84 -38.32 -24.08 7.86
C ASN A 84 -37.06 -23.76 7.03
N SER A 85 -36.95 -22.54 6.49
CA SER A 85 -35.78 -22.12 5.70
C SER A 85 -34.54 -21.93 6.56
N LEU A 86 -33.37 -21.99 5.93
CA LEU A 86 -32.09 -21.68 6.58
C LEU A 86 -32.09 -20.27 7.19
N VAL A 87 -32.74 -19.31 6.53
CA VAL A 87 -32.87 -17.93 7.05
C VAL A 87 -33.61 -17.91 8.39
N ALA A 88 -34.75 -18.59 8.48
CA ALA A 88 -35.52 -18.69 9.72
C ALA A 88 -34.71 -19.37 10.85
N ALA A 89 -33.96 -20.43 10.52
CA ALA A 89 -33.08 -21.10 11.47
C ALA A 89 -31.96 -20.16 11.98
N ARG A 90 -31.33 -19.38 11.10
CA ARG A 90 -30.27 -18.42 11.48
C ARG A 90 -30.80 -17.26 12.30
N LEU A 91 -31.97 -16.71 11.97
CA LEU A 91 -32.62 -15.68 12.77
C LEU A 91 -32.92 -16.15 14.19
N ASN A 92 -33.38 -17.40 14.35
CA ASN A 92 -33.62 -17.98 15.67
C ASN A 92 -32.32 -18.13 16.48
N MET A 93 -31.21 -18.56 15.84
CA MET A 93 -29.90 -18.61 16.50
C MET A 93 -29.40 -17.23 16.91
N ALA A 94 -29.55 -16.21 16.04
CA ALA A 94 -29.16 -14.84 16.33
C ALA A 94 -29.95 -14.26 17.51
N ARG A 95 -31.27 -14.50 17.57
CA ARG A 95 -32.12 -14.11 18.72
C ARG A 95 -31.72 -14.77 20.04
N MET A 96 -31.08 -15.94 19.97
CA MET A 96 -30.53 -16.65 21.13
C MET A 96 -29.09 -16.24 21.47
N GLY A 97 -28.50 -15.28 20.76
CA GLY A 97 -27.12 -14.82 20.96
C GLY A 97 -26.06 -15.83 20.52
N MET A 98 -26.40 -16.74 19.60
CA MET A 98 -25.53 -17.85 19.16
C MET A 98 -24.96 -17.64 17.74
N SER A 99 -24.85 -16.41 17.26
CA SER A 99 -24.30 -16.08 15.94
C SER A 99 -22.90 -15.48 16.03
N ASP A 100 -21.98 -15.96 15.21
CA ASP A 100 -20.71 -15.26 14.97
C ASP A 100 -20.97 -14.03 14.09
N GLU A 101 -21.07 -12.86 14.72
CA GLU A 101 -21.32 -11.58 14.03
C GLU A 101 -20.16 -11.15 13.11
N GLU A 102 -18.96 -11.72 13.25
CA GLU A 102 -17.79 -11.34 12.43
C GLU A 102 -17.76 -12.05 11.06
N ASP A 103 -18.22 -13.32 10.97
CA ASP A 103 -18.08 -14.13 9.75
C ASP A 103 -19.30 -14.11 8.83
N VAL A 104 -19.08 -14.15 7.52
CA VAL A 104 -20.17 -14.20 6.54
C VAL A 104 -20.72 -15.61 6.45
N ASP A 105 -22.02 -15.76 6.71
CA ASP A 105 -22.71 -17.02 6.47
C ASP A 105 -22.89 -17.24 4.96
N CYS A 106 -21.87 -17.81 4.33
CA CYS A 106 -21.85 -18.10 2.90
C CYS A 106 -22.92 -19.13 2.49
N GLU A 107 -23.43 -19.94 3.42
CA GLU A 107 -24.50 -20.89 3.15
C GLU A 107 -25.86 -20.20 3.08
N LEU A 108 -26.11 -19.28 4.02
CA LEU A 108 -27.26 -18.40 3.99
C LEU A 108 -27.29 -17.57 2.70
N VAL A 109 -26.18 -16.91 2.35
CA VAL A 109 -26.09 -16.10 1.13
C VAL A 109 -26.40 -16.94 -0.12
N ALA A 110 -25.77 -18.11 -0.25
CA ALA A 110 -26.04 -19.01 -1.37
C ALA A 110 -27.53 -19.44 -1.40
N SER A 111 -28.14 -19.73 -0.25
CA SER A 111 -29.56 -20.07 -0.15
C SER A 111 -30.48 -18.95 -0.63
N VAL A 112 -30.17 -17.69 -0.29
CA VAL A 112 -30.94 -16.52 -0.73
C VAL A 112 -30.77 -16.29 -2.24
N VAL A 113 -29.55 -16.38 -2.78
CA VAL A 113 -29.30 -16.26 -4.22
C VAL A 113 -30.08 -17.32 -5.01
N LEU A 114 -30.09 -18.57 -4.55
CA LEU A 114 -30.85 -19.65 -5.18
C LEU A 114 -32.35 -19.41 -5.11
N PHE A 115 -32.84 -18.92 -3.96
CA PHE A 115 -34.24 -18.55 -3.80
C PHE A 115 -34.63 -17.46 -4.80
N VAL A 116 -33.86 -16.37 -4.92
CA VAL A 116 -34.14 -15.29 -5.87
C VAL A 116 -34.10 -15.81 -7.31
N ALA A 117 -33.12 -16.67 -7.64
CA ALA A 117 -33.01 -17.28 -8.96
C ALA A 117 -34.24 -18.15 -9.31
N GLN A 118 -34.79 -18.88 -8.35
CA GLN A 118 -35.93 -19.78 -8.55
C GLN A 118 -37.28 -19.06 -8.47
N TYR A 119 -37.50 -18.26 -7.44
CA TYR A 119 -38.76 -17.56 -7.16
C TYR A 119 -39.11 -16.58 -8.28
N TYR A 120 -38.11 -15.86 -8.79
CA TYR A 120 -38.26 -14.98 -9.93
C TYR A 120 -37.81 -15.61 -11.24
N SER A 121 -37.95 -16.93 -11.43
CA SER A 121 -37.46 -17.63 -12.62
C SER A 121 -37.99 -17.08 -13.95
N GLN A 122 -39.18 -16.47 -13.95
CA GLN A 122 -39.79 -15.81 -15.12
C GLN A 122 -39.45 -14.31 -15.24
N GLY A 123 -38.80 -13.72 -14.23
CA GLY A 123 -38.36 -12.32 -14.28
C GLY A 123 -37.12 -12.14 -15.17
N GLU A 124 -37.02 -11.02 -15.87
CA GLU A 124 -35.77 -10.67 -16.55
C GLU A 124 -34.79 -10.01 -15.56
N GLY A 125 -33.49 -10.10 -15.87
CA GLY A 125 -32.45 -9.41 -15.13
C GLY A 125 -31.49 -10.30 -14.35
N ALA A 126 -30.31 -9.73 -14.10
CA ALA A 126 -29.22 -10.34 -13.36
C ALA A 126 -29.39 -10.16 -11.84
N ILE A 127 -28.75 -11.06 -11.09
CA ILE A 127 -28.58 -10.95 -9.63
C ILE A 127 -27.18 -10.40 -9.36
N LEU A 128 -27.06 -9.30 -8.63
CA LEU A 128 -25.81 -8.81 -8.07
C LEU A 128 -25.74 -9.18 -6.60
N CYS A 129 -24.69 -9.87 -6.18
CA CYS A 129 -24.49 -10.29 -4.80
C CYS A 129 -23.24 -9.64 -4.21
N PHE A 130 -23.40 -8.82 -3.17
CA PHE A 130 -22.31 -8.18 -2.46
C PHE A 130 -21.73 -9.11 -1.39
N LEU A 131 -20.41 -9.25 -1.41
CA LEU A 131 -19.61 -10.09 -0.51
C LEU A 131 -18.33 -9.32 -0.09
N PRO A 132 -17.81 -9.53 1.13
CA PRO A 132 -16.73 -8.71 1.66
C PRO A 132 -15.38 -8.95 1.02
N GLY A 133 -15.19 -10.07 0.31
CA GLY A 133 -13.92 -10.34 -0.35
C GLY A 133 -13.90 -11.61 -1.18
N TRP A 134 -12.71 -11.88 -1.70
CA TRP A 134 -12.48 -13.01 -2.60
C TRP A 134 -12.81 -14.38 -1.99
N ASP A 135 -12.38 -14.64 -0.75
CA ASP A 135 -12.59 -15.95 -0.12
C ASP A 135 -14.08 -16.28 -0.02
N THR A 136 -14.91 -15.30 0.34
CA THR A 136 -16.37 -15.43 0.37
C THR A 136 -16.97 -15.60 -1.02
N ILE A 137 -16.48 -14.85 -2.03
CA ILE A 137 -16.90 -15.01 -3.44
C ILE A 137 -16.65 -16.45 -3.91
N ALA A 138 -15.47 -17.00 -3.62
CA ALA A 138 -15.11 -18.35 -4.01
C ALA A 138 -15.99 -19.41 -3.33
N ILE A 139 -16.22 -19.30 -2.01
CA ILE A 139 -17.05 -20.24 -1.24
C ILE A 139 -18.50 -20.21 -1.72
N VAL A 140 -19.09 -19.02 -1.90
CA VAL A 140 -20.46 -18.87 -2.37
C VAL A 140 -20.59 -19.42 -3.80
N ARG A 141 -19.64 -19.11 -4.69
CA ARG A 141 -19.62 -19.65 -6.06
C ARG A 141 -19.59 -21.17 -6.05
N GLU A 142 -18.72 -21.79 -5.24
CA GLU A 142 -18.62 -23.25 -5.14
C GLU A 142 -19.93 -23.87 -4.63
N LYS A 143 -20.57 -23.26 -3.63
CA LYS A 143 -21.88 -23.69 -3.13
C LYS A 143 -22.95 -23.62 -4.22
N LEU A 144 -23.00 -22.53 -4.99
CA LEU A 144 -23.94 -22.38 -6.11
C LEU A 144 -23.71 -23.43 -7.21
N LEU A 145 -22.45 -23.70 -7.56
CA LEU A 145 -22.07 -24.72 -8.56
C LEU A 145 -22.50 -26.14 -8.16
N LYS A 146 -22.55 -26.45 -6.86
CA LYS A 146 -22.97 -27.77 -6.36
C LYS A 146 -24.48 -27.99 -6.39
N THR A 147 -25.27 -27.00 -6.81
CA THR A 147 -26.73 -27.12 -6.85
C THR A 147 -27.25 -27.54 -8.23
N PRO A 148 -28.41 -28.22 -8.31
CA PRO A 148 -29.02 -28.57 -9.60
C PRO A 148 -29.34 -27.35 -10.49
N LEU A 149 -29.62 -26.20 -9.87
CA LEU A 149 -29.93 -24.93 -10.53
C LEU A 149 -28.72 -24.33 -11.27
N SER A 150 -27.50 -24.75 -10.94
CA SER A 150 -26.26 -24.24 -11.56
C SER A 150 -26.26 -24.25 -13.09
N ARG A 151 -26.93 -25.21 -13.73
CA ARG A 151 -27.04 -25.31 -15.20
C ARG A 151 -27.75 -24.12 -15.84
N GLY A 152 -28.64 -23.46 -15.09
CA GLY A 152 -29.35 -22.25 -15.52
C GLY A 152 -28.66 -20.95 -15.10
N LEU A 153 -27.46 -21.01 -14.50
CA LEU A 153 -26.79 -19.84 -13.94
C LEU A 153 -25.46 -19.55 -14.63
N MET A 154 -25.24 -18.28 -14.98
CA MET A 154 -23.94 -17.74 -15.36
C MET A 154 -23.33 -17.05 -14.14
N LEU A 155 -22.45 -17.76 -13.42
CA LEU A 155 -21.79 -17.25 -12.21
C LEU A 155 -20.53 -16.45 -12.57
N VAL A 156 -20.56 -15.14 -12.32
CA VAL A 156 -19.49 -14.21 -12.68
C VAL A 156 -18.88 -13.61 -11.41
N PRO A 157 -17.65 -13.98 -11.01
CA PRO A 157 -16.97 -13.28 -9.93
C PRO A 157 -16.52 -11.89 -10.41
N LEU A 158 -16.64 -10.89 -9.54
CA LEU A 158 -16.18 -9.53 -9.78
C LEU A 158 -15.38 -9.04 -8.58
N HIS A 159 -14.07 -8.92 -8.74
CA HIS A 159 -13.17 -8.51 -7.67
C HIS A 159 -12.02 -7.67 -8.25
N SER A 160 -11.51 -6.74 -7.46
CA SER A 160 -10.44 -5.81 -7.83
C SER A 160 -9.14 -6.49 -8.31
N GLN A 161 -8.90 -7.73 -7.90
CA GLN A 161 -7.73 -8.55 -8.26
C GLN A 161 -7.93 -9.37 -9.55
N LEU A 162 -9.13 -9.41 -10.13
CA LEU A 162 -9.36 -10.14 -11.38
C LEU A 162 -8.77 -9.40 -12.57
N PRO A 163 -8.29 -10.10 -13.62
CA PRO A 163 -7.92 -9.47 -14.88
C PRO A 163 -9.07 -8.64 -15.46
N ALA A 164 -8.75 -7.57 -16.18
CA ALA A 164 -9.76 -6.72 -16.82
C ALA A 164 -10.69 -7.51 -17.78
N GLY A 165 -10.17 -8.55 -18.46
CA GLY A 165 -10.98 -9.42 -19.31
C GLY A 165 -12.04 -10.22 -18.53
N GLU A 166 -11.71 -10.68 -17.33
CA GLU A 166 -12.66 -11.39 -16.46
C GLU A 166 -13.66 -10.43 -15.81
N GLN A 167 -13.23 -9.23 -15.43
CA GLN A 167 -14.15 -8.19 -14.95
C GLN A 167 -15.16 -7.79 -16.03
N ARG A 168 -14.75 -7.76 -17.32
CA ARG A 168 -15.65 -7.49 -18.45
C ARG A 168 -16.79 -8.48 -18.57
N ALA A 169 -16.62 -9.72 -18.10
CA ALA A 169 -17.69 -10.72 -18.13
C ALA A 169 -18.92 -10.29 -17.31
N ALA A 170 -18.76 -9.38 -16.35
CA ALA A 170 -19.88 -8.84 -15.57
C ALA A 170 -20.83 -7.98 -16.42
N PHE A 171 -20.32 -7.36 -17.50
CA PHE A 171 -21.10 -6.51 -18.41
C PHE A 171 -21.70 -7.28 -19.59
N THR A 172 -21.28 -8.53 -19.80
CA THR A 172 -21.86 -9.36 -20.85
C THR A 172 -23.25 -9.84 -20.43
N ARG A 173 -24.24 -9.73 -21.33
CA ARG A 173 -25.59 -10.27 -21.10
C ARG A 173 -25.59 -11.81 -21.20
N PRO A 174 -26.36 -12.52 -20.37
CA PRO A 174 -26.41 -13.98 -20.41
C PRO A 174 -27.18 -14.49 -21.65
N PRO A 175 -26.92 -15.74 -22.10
CA PRO A 175 -27.74 -16.39 -23.11
C PRO A 175 -29.21 -16.55 -22.69
N PRO A 176 -30.16 -16.70 -23.63
CA PRO A 176 -31.57 -16.96 -23.31
C PRO A 176 -31.75 -18.19 -22.41
N GLY A 177 -32.59 -18.06 -21.38
CA GLY A 177 -32.83 -19.11 -20.40
C GLY A 177 -31.73 -19.30 -19.34
N ILE A 178 -30.66 -18.49 -19.39
CA ILE A 178 -29.60 -18.45 -18.38
C ILE A 178 -29.72 -17.16 -17.58
N ARG A 179 -29.68 -17.26 -16.25
CA ARG A 179 -29.62 -16.11 -15.36
C ARG A 179 -28.19 -15.79 -14.96
N LYS A 180 -27.78 -14.53 -15.16
CA LYS A 180 -26.49 -14.04 -14.67
C LYS A 180 -26.54 -13.78 -13.16
N VAL A 181 -25.52 -14.24 -12.44
CA VAL A 181 -25.30 -13.96 -11.02
C VAL A 181 -23.88 -13.41 -10.89
N VAL A 182 -23.77 -12.13 -10.58
CA VAL A 182 -22.51 -11.44 -10.36
C VAL A 182 -22.19 -11.49 -8.86
N LEU A 183 -21.06 -12.07 -8.48
CA LEU A 183 -20.58 -12.16 -7.10
C LEU A 183 -19.48 -11.12 -6.91
N ALA A 184 -19.79 -10.00 -6.26
CA ALA A 184 -18.96 -8.80 -6.25
C ALA A 184 -18.57 -8.33 -4.85
N THR A 185 -17.47 -7.57 -4.76
CA THR A 185 -17.22 -6.67 -3.61
C THR A 185 -17.84 -5.30 -3.87
N ASN A 186 -17.55 -4.32 -3.01
CA ASN A 186 -17.87 -2.90 -3.20
C ASN A 186 -17.35 -2.27 -4.51
N ILE A 187 -16.57 -3.00 -5.33
CA ILE A 187 -16.19 -2.54 -6.68
C ILE A 187 -17.43 -2.30 -7.58
N ALA A 188 -18.53 -3.01 -7.33
CA ALA A 188 -19.79 -2.84 -8.05
C ALA A 188 -20.70 -1.75 -7.46
N GLU A 189 -20.27 -1.08 -6.40
CA GLU A 189 -21.03 0.00 -5.76
C GLU A 189 -20.80 1.33 -6.48
N THR A 190 -19.52 1.73 -6.65
CA THR A 190 -19.17 3.03 -7.24
C THR A 190 -18.32 2.91 -8.50
N SER A 191 -17.44 1.91 -8.59
CA SER A 191 -16.47 1.83 -9.70
C SER A 191 -17.02 1.20 -10.98
N VAL A 192 -18.15 0.47 -10.92
CA VAL A 192 -18.68 -0.32 -12.04
C VAL A 192 -20.21 -0.31 -12.04
N THR A 193 -20.80 0.08 -13.18
CA THR A 193 -22.25 0.02 -13.40
C THR A 193 -22.63 -1.16 -14.31
N ILE A 194 -23.43 -2.09 -13.80
CA ILE A 194 -23.95 -3.24 -14.56
C ILE A 194 -25.41 -2.98 -14.91
N ASP A 195 -25.69 -2.82 -16.20
CA ASP A 195 -26.96 -2.28 -16.71
C ASP A 195 -28.15 -3.25 -16.65
N ASP A 196 -27.90 -4.56 -16.60
CA ASP A 196 -28.92 -5.60 -16.61
C ASP A 196 -29.25 -6.16 -15.20
N VAL A 197 -28.77 -5.52 -14.12
CA VAL A 197 -29.08 -5.92 -12.74
C VAL A 197 -30.50 -5.51 -12.36
N VAL A 198 -31.28 -6.48 -11.85
CA VAL A 198 -32.64 -6.26 -11.35
C VAL A 198 -32.78 -6.68 -9.90
N TYR A 199 -31.98 -7.64 -9.44
CA TYR A 199 -31.99 -8.15 -8.08
C TYR A 199 -30.65 -7.91 -7.40
N VAL A 200 -30.66 -7.43 -6.17
CA VAL A 200 -29.47 -7.26 -5.34
C VAL A 200 -29.60 -8.13 -4.09
N VAL A 201 -28.57 -8.93 -3.80
CA VAL A 201 -28.43 -9.71 -2.57
C VAL A 201 -27.22 -9.18 -1.83
N ASP A 202 -27.47 -8.36 -0.82
CA ASP A 202 -26.40 -7.84 0.04
C ASP A 202 -26.23 -8.73 1.27
N CYS A 203 -25.01 -9.25 1.50
CA CYS A 203 -24.70 -9.98 2.72
C CYS A 203 -24.57 -9.07 3.94
N GLY A 204 -24.59 -7.76 3.73
CA GLY A 204 -24.50 -6.74 4.76
C GLY A 204 -23.14 -6.73 5.44
N LYS A 205 -22.05 -7.10 4.76
CA LYS A 205 -20.70 -7.10 5.34
C LYS A 205 -19.65 -6.62 4.34
N ILE A 206 -18.73 -5.78 4.81
CA ILE A 206 -17.59 -5.25 4.06
C ILE A 206 -16.27 -5.57 4.78
N LYS A 207 -15.19 -5.77 4.03
CA LYS A 207 -13.84 -5.97 4.59
C LYS A 207 -12.99 -4.74 4.35
N GLU A 208 -12.62 -4.06 5.41
CA GLU A 208 -11.85 -2.81 5.33
C GLU A 208 -10.49 -2.93 6.01
N LYS A 209 -9.55 -2.12 5.52
CA LYS A 209 -8.26 -1.91 6.16
C LYS A 209 -8.43 -0.94 7.33
N GLN A 210 -7.84 -1.27 8.45
CA GLN A 210 -7.65 -0.37 9.59
C GLN A 210 -6.18 -0.27 9.94
N PHE A 211 -5.67 0.93 10.11
CA PHE A 211 -4.29 1.18 10.51
C PHE A 211 -4.17 1.47 12.00
N ASP A 212 -3.30 0.72 12.68
CA ASP A 212 -2.86 0.99 14.04
C ASP A 212 -1.47 1.63 14.02
N ALA A 213 -1.44 2.94 14.22
CA ALA A 213 -0.21 3.74 14.26
C ALA A 213 0.75 3.34 15.39
N SER A 214 0.24 2.86 16.53
CA SER A 214 1.09 2.46 17.67
C SER A 214 1.89 1.20 17.35
N ARG A 215 1.29 0.29 16.58
CA ARG A 215 1.91 -0.95 16.14
C ARG A 215 2.52 -0.85 14.75
N ASN A 216 2.32 0.24 14.01
CA ASN A 216 2.63 0.36 12.59
C ASN A 216 2.13 -0.88 11.82
N MET A 217 0.82 -1.13 11.92
CA MET A 217 0.21 -2.39 11.48
C MET A 217 -1.16 -2.16 10.87
N THR A 218 -1.38 -2.73 9.70
CA THR A 218 -2.70 -2.79 9.06
C THR A 218 -3.43 -4.04 9.52
N THR A 219 -4.71 -3.94 9.86
CA THR A 219 -5.59 -5.07 10.13
C THR A 219 -6.70 -5.09 9.09
N MET A 220 -7.10 -6.25 8.60
CA MET A 220 -8.34 -6.37 7.84
C MET A 220 -9.46 -6.75 8.79
N ARG A 221 -10.49 -5.91 8.90
CA ARG A 221 -11.68 -6.23 9.68
C ARG A 221 -12.89 -6.36 8.78
N VAL A 222 -13.68 -7.39 9.02
CA VAL A 222 -15.03 -7.48 8.47
C VAL A 222 -15.95 -6.67 9.37
N GLN A 223 -16.77 -5.80 8.79
CA GLN A 223 -17.75 -4.98 9.50
C GLN A 223 -19.13 -5.18 8.87
N THR A 224 -20.18 -5.11 9.69
CA THR A 224 -21.57 -5.22 9.26
C THR A 224 -22.05 -3.88 8.68
N TYR A 225 -22.86 -3.92 7.63
CA TYR A 225 -23.41 -2.76 6.92
C TYR A 225 -24.31 -1.92 7.85
N GLN A 226 -25.05 -2.54 8.77
CA GLN A 226 -25.81 -1.84 9.82
C GLN A 226 -24.94 -1.09 10.84
N SER A 227 -23.63 -1.38 10.89
CA SER A 227 -22.65 -0.64 11.70
C SER A 227 -21.97 0.49 10.93
N MET A 228 -22.38 0.76 9.68
CA MET A 228 -22.18 2.08 9.12
C MET A 228 -22.88 3.06 10.07
N LEU A 229 -22.06 3.83 10.78
CA LEU A 229 -22.38 5.20 11.12
C LEU A 229 -23.08 5.82 9.89
N GLU A 230 -23.97 6.79 10.08
CA GLU A 230 -24.61 7.55 8.98
C GLU A 230 -23.60 8.10 7.94
N HIS A 231 -22.29 8.01 8.22
CA HIS A 231 -21.15 8.43 7.41
C HIS A 231 -20.04 7.36 7.38
N GLN A 232 -19.44 7.12 6.22
CA GLN A 232 -18.23 6.31 6.06
C GLN A 232 -17.08 6.86 6.92
N ILE A 233 -16.32 5.98 7.57
CA ILE A 233 -15.12 6.39 8.31
C ILE A 233 -14.09 6.91 7.29
N PRO A 234 -13.56 8.14 7.45
CA PRO A 234 -12.70 8.75 6.45
C PRO A 234 -11.40 7.99 6.29
N GLU A 235 -10.88 7.97 5.07
CA GLU A 235 -9.64 7.28 4.75
C GLU A 235 -8.48 7.69 5.66
N MET A 236 -8.34 9.00 5.91
CA MET A 236 -7.30 9.54 6.79
C MET A 236 -7.33 9.00 8.24
N GLN A 237 -8.42 8.37 8.67
CA GLN A 237 -8.49 7.72 9.98
C GLN A 237 -8.07 6.24 9.96
N ARG A 238 -7.95 5.64 8.77
CA ARG A 238 -7.74 4.21 8.56
C ARG A 238 -6.45 3.87 7.78
N VAL A 239 -5.70 4.86 7.29
CA VAL A 239 -4.43 4.67 6.57
C VAL A 239 -3.26 5.45 7.20
N PRO A 240 -1.99 5.08 6.89
CA PRO A 240 -0.81 5.87 7.25
C PRO A 240 -0.86 7.29 6.64
N LEU A 241 -0.32 8.28 7.34
CA LEU A 241 -0.50 9.71 7.02
C LEU A 241 0.76 10.40 6.49
N GLU A 242 1.85 9.66 6.23
CA GLU A 242 3.13 10.23 5.83
C GLU A 242 3.04 11.08 4.56
N GLU A 243 2.30 10.61 3.56
CA GLU A 243 2.12 11.30 2.28
C GLU A 243 1.32 12.59 2.44
N LEU A 244 0.18 12.52 3.13
CA LEU A 244 -0.67 13.67 3.44
C LEU A 244 0.10 14.74 4.24
N CYS A 245 0.82 14.33 5.28
CA CYS A 245 1.66 15.22 6.09
C CYS A 245 2.75 15.91 5.24
N LEU A 246 3.38 15.19 4.32
CA LEU A 246 4.38 15.77 3.42
C LEU A 246 3.75 16.76 2.44
N GLN A 247 2.58 16.45 1.89
CA GLN A 247 1.84 17.32 0.97
C GLN A 247 1.40 18.62 1.65
N ILE A 248 0.92 18.55 2.90
CA ILE A 248 0.61 19.73 3.73
C ILE A 248 1.84 20.64 3.81
N LYS A 249 3.01 20.09 4.13
CA LYS A 249 4.25 20.87 4.22
C LYS A 249 4.70 21.45 2.88
N ALA A 250 4.51 20.71 1.79
CA ALA A 250 4.86 21.16 0.45
C ALA A 250 4.01 22.36 0.02
N ILE A 251 2.70 22.33 0.30
CA ILE A 251 1.78 23.44 -0.05
C ILE A 251 1.98 24.64 0.86
N ALA A 252 2.30 24.43 2.14
CA ALA A 252 2.50 25.52 3.09
C ALA A 252 3.82 26.29 2.88
N THR A 253 4.75 25.77 2.07
CA THR A 253 6.01 26.44 1.77
C THR A 253 5.79 27.44 0.63
N PRO A 254 6.07 28.74 0.81
CA PRO A 254 6.00 29.71 -0.29
C PRO A 254 6.86 29.24 -1.44
N SER A 255 6.27 29.16 -2.63
CA SER A 255 6.99 28.71 -3.82
C SER A 255 8.06 29.75 -4.17
N ALA A 256 9.33 29.45 -3.91
CA ALA A 256 10.43 30.15 -4.56
C ALA A 256 10.49 29.86 -6.09
N VAL A 257 9.48 29.16 -6.66
CA VAL A 257 9.48 28.59 -8.01
C VAL A 257 8.58 29.36 -8.99
N ALA A 258 8.21 30.61 -8.68
CA ALA A 258 7.62 31.53 -9.68
C ALA A 258 8.67 32.44 -10.35
N GLY A 259 9.96 32.07 -10.34
CA GLY A 259 11.03 32.82 -11.00
C GLY A 259 12.03 31.89 -11.66
N ASN A 260 11.71 31.40 -12.87
CA ASN A 260 12.67 31.04 -13.93
C ASN A 260 12.02 30.29 -15.13
N ALA A 261 10.76 30.60 -15.45
CA ALA A 261 10.20 30.24 -16.75
C ALA A 261 9.70 31.51 -17.44
N LEU A 262 10.37 31.83 -18.54
CA LEU A 262 10.10 32.92 -19.50
C LEU A 262 10.60 34.31 -19.07
N GLY A 263 11.68 34.73 -19.72
CA GLY A 263 12.06 36.13 -19.79
C GLY A 263 10.93 36.92 -20.45
N GLY A 264 10.27 37.74 -19.64
CA GLY A 264 9.24 38.68 -20.03
C GLY A 264 9.02 39.66 -18.90
N THR A 265 9.48 40.89 -19.09
CA THR A 265 9.15 42.03 -18.23
C THR A 265 7.64 42.26 -18.27
N ASP A 266 6.94 42.02 -17.15
CA ASP A 266 5.62 42.61 -16.75
C ASP A 266 4.70 41.71 -15.90
N HIS A 267 5.23 40.83 -15.02
CA HIS A 267 4.39 40.08 -14.07
C HIS A 267 4.70 40.31 -12.58
N ALA A 268 5.24 41.46 -12.21
CA ALA A 268 5.59 41.79 -10.83
C ALA A 268 4.44 42.36 -9.96
N LEU A 269 3.18 42.43 -10.45
CA LEU A 269 2.12 43.20 -9.79
C LEU A 269 0.86 42.44 -9.32
N TYR A 270 0.78 41.11 -9.46
CA TYR A 270 -0.43 40.36 -9.08
C TYR A 270 -0.20 39.05 -8.29
N HIS A 271 0.86 38.97 -7.50
CA HIS A 271 1.07 37.83 -6.60
C HIS A 271 1.07 38.30 -5.14
N LYS A 272 -0.11 38.69 -4.65
CA LYS A 272 -0.42 38.55 -3.22
C LYS A 272 -0.67 37.06 -2.99
N GLU A 273 0.39 36.26 -3.12
CA GLU A 273 0.36 34.83 -2.79
C GLU A 273 -0.13 34.72 -1.35
N MET A 274 -1.13 33.88 -1.13
CA MET A 274 -1.69 33.67 0.20
C MET A 274 -0.54 33.25 1.12
N ASP A 275 -0.32 34.01 2.18
CA ASP A 275 0.68 33.64 3.18
C ASP A 275 0.15 32.44 3.97
N PHE A 276 0.40 31.24 3.46
CA PHE A 276 0.01 29.97 4.09
C PHE A 276 0.60 29.80 5.50
N ALA A 277 1.64 30.56 5.87
CA ALA A 277 2.14 30.58 7.24
C ALA A 277 1.19 31.33 8.17
N SER A 278 0.57 32.42 7.70
CA SER A 278 -0.38 33.24 8.47
C SER A 278 -1.74 32.55 8.74
N THR A 279 -2.10 31.54 7.95
CA THR A 279 -3.37 30.78 8.08
C THR A 279 -3.28 29.58 9.04
N GLY A 280 -2.12 29.37 9.68
CA GLY A 280 -1.85 28.21 10.53
C GLY A 280 -1.78 26.88 9.75
N MET A 281 -1.60 26.95 8.42
CA MET A 281 -1.49 25.77 7.55
C MET A 281 -0.09 25.17 7.51
N SER A 282 0.89 25.79 8.18
CA SER A 282 2.27 25.30 8.28
C SER A 282 2.46 24.18 9.31
N ASP A 283 1.62 24.14 10.35
CA ASP A 283 1.62 23.08 11.36
C ASP A 283 0.67 21.95 10.96
N ILE A 284 1.21 20.73 10.91
CA ILE A 284 0.50 19.56 10.39
C ILE A 284 -0.71 19.22 11.27
N ALA A 285 -0.54 19.26 12.60
CA ALA A 285 -1.61 18.89 13.53
C ALA A 285 -2.76 19.90 13.48
N THR A 286 -2.44 21.19 13.44
CA THR A 286 -3.41 22.28 13.29
C THR A 286 -4.16 22.17 11.97
N PHE A 287 -3.47 21.92 10.86
CA PHE A 287 -4.13 21.69 9.58
C PHE A 287 -5.10 20.50 9.64
N LEU A 288 -4.67 19.34 10.14
CA LEU A 288 -5.50 18.14 10.17
C LEU A 288 -6.67 18.25 11.16
N SER A 289 -6.54 19.05 12.21
CA SER A 289 -7.65 19.36 13.13
C SER A 289 -8.83 20.09 12.47
N LYS A 290 -8.58 20.74 11.32
CA LYS A 290 -9.59 21.45 10.53
C LYS A 290 -10.41 20.51 9.65
N ALA A 291 -9.99 19.26 9.47
CA ALA A 291 -10.75 18.26 8.74
C ALA A 291 -12.13 18.03 9.36
N MET A 292 -13.08 17.59 8.55
CA MET A 292 -14.46 17.34 8.98
C MET A 292 -14.53 16.31 10.11
N GLN A 293 -13.70 15.28 10.01
CA GLN A 293 -13.50 14.28 11.06
C GLN A 293 -11.99 14.05 11.21
N PRO A 294 -11.31 14.80 12.10
CA PRO A 294 -9.86 14.77 12.22
C PRO A 294 -9.27 13.39 12.54
N PRO A 295 -8.07 13.07 12.04
CA PRO A 295 -7.38 11.83 12.39
C PRO A 295 -6.94 11.84 13.85
N LYS A 296 -6.68 10.63 14.39
CA LYS A 296 -6.16 10.47 15.75
C LYS A 296 -4.80 11.14 15.88
N GLY A 297 -4.60 11.90 16.96
CA GLY A 297 -3.31 12.56 17.23
C GLY A 297 -2.12 11.59 17.22
N THR A 298 -2.28 10.37 17.71
CA THR A 298 -1.23 9.34 17.67
C THR A 298 -0.80 8.96 16.25
N ALA A 299 -1.73 8.94 15.28
CA ALA A 299 -1.43 8.68 13.88
C ALA A 299 -0.66 9.85 13.24
N VAL A 300 -1.06 11.09 13.57
CA VAL A 300 -0.35 12.31 13.11
C VAL A 300 1.09 12.33 13.63
N HIS A 301 1.28 12.09 14.94
CA HIS A 301 2.63 12.05 15.54
C HIS A 301 3.50 10.93 14.95
N ALA A 302 2.91 9.75 14.68
CA ALA A 302 3.64 8.65 14.04
C ALA A 302 4.10 9.03 12.63
N ALA A 303 3.24 9.66 11.82
CA ALA A 303 3.59 10.11 10.47
C ALA A 303 4.69 11.19 10.49
N ILE A 304 4.61 12.18 11.39
CA ILE A 304 5.66 13.19 11.58
C ILE A 304 6.99 12.53 11.92
N LYS A 305 6.99 11.56 12.85
CA LYS A 305 8.20 10.81 13.23
C LYS A 305 8.80 10.07 12.04
N VAL A 306 7.98 9.42 11.20
CA VAL A 306 8.48 8.75 9.99
C VAL A 306 9.07 9.76 9.00
N LEU A 307 8.42 10.90 8.76
CA LEU A 307 8.96 11.93 7.87
C LEU A 307 10.29 12.51 8.38
N GLN A 308 10.45 12.65 9.70
CA GLN A 308 11.72 13.02 10.32
C GLN A 308 12.78 11.94 10.09
N GLN A 309 12.44 10.66 10.29
CA GLN A 309 13.32 9.51 10.02
C GLN A 309 13.68 9.35 8.54
N LEU A 310 12.84 9.83 7.63
CA LEU A 310 13.18 9.87 6.22
C LEU A 310 14.10 11.05 5.90
N GLY A 311 14.21 12.05 6.79
CA GLY A 311 14.90 13.31 6.55
C GLY A 311 14.10 14.26 5.66
N ALA A 312 12.79 14.01 5.47
CA ALA A 312 11.90 14.86 4.68
C ALA A 312 11.57 16.16 5.40
N ILE A 313 11.47 16.12 6.73
CA ILE A 313 11.29 17.28 7.60
C ILE A 313 12.32 17.26 8.72
N ASP A 314 12.68 18.44 9.24
CA ASP A 314 13.58 18.56 10.38
C ASP A 314 12.87 18.38 11.74
N GLN A 315 13.61 18.55 12.84
CA GLN A 315 13.07 18.44 14.21
C GLN A 315 12.01 19.51 14.52
N PHE A 316 12.02 20.63 13.80
CA PHE A 316 11.06 21.72 13.91
C PHE A 316 9.93 21.62 12.87
N GLN A 317 9.82 20.47 12.18
CA GLN A 317 8.86 20.22 11.10
C GLN A 317 9.00 21.16 9.89
N ASN A 318 10.18 21.73 9.65
CA ASN A 318 10.45 22.44 8.40
C ASN A 318 10.78 21.46 7.29
N LEU A 319 10.32 21.77 6.08
CA LEU A 319 10.56 20.94 4.90
C LEU A 319 12.04 21.05 4.49
N THR A 320 12.75 19.92 4.45
CA THR A 320 14.16 19.87 4.00
C THR A 320 14.24 19.94 2.47
N ASN A 321 15.45 20.11 1.91
CA ASN A 321 15.62 20.00 0.45
C ASN A 321 15.27 18.60 -0.06
N LEU A 322 15.56 17.55 0.73
CA LEU A 322 15.11 16.19 0.44
C LEU A 322 13.58 16.13 0.43
N GLY A 323 12.92 16.66 1.47
CA GLY A 323 11.46 16.74 1.54
C GLY A 323 10.83 17.43 0.34
N LYS A 324 11.42 18.54 -0.14
CA LYS A 324 10.96 19.24 -1.36
C LYS A 324 11.04 18.34 -2.59
N THR A 325 12.12 17.58 -2.76
CA THR A 325 12.27 16.62 -3.87
C THR A 325 11.27 15.46 -3.72
N LEU A 326 11.11 14.91 -2.51
CA LEU A 326 10.15 13.83 -2.24
C LEU A 326 8.71 14.25 -2.54
N ALA A 327 8.31 15.46 -2.16
CA ALA A 327 6.97 15.98 -2.41
C ALA A 327 6.66 16.12 -3.91
N LYS A 328 7.68 16.33 -4.77
CA LYS A 328 7.50 16.41 -6.22
C LYS A 328 7.39 15.04 -6.90
N LEU A 329 7.88 13.97 -6.27
CA LEU A 329 7.92 12.64 -6.88
C LEU A 329 6.54 11.94 -6.94
N ALA A 330 5.48 12.50 -6.36
CA ALA A 330 4.11 11.96 -6.41
C ALA A 330 4.03 10.45 -6.10
N VAL A 331 4.80 10.02 -5.11
CA VAL A 331 4.86 8.65 -4.60
C VAL A 331 5.12 8.70 -3.10
N HIS A 332 4.71 7.66 -2.38
CA HIS A 332 4.98 7.55 -0.95
C HIS A 332 6.46 7.87 -0.61
N PRO A 333 6.75 8.70 0.41
CA PRO A 333 8.08 9.28 0.63
C PRO A 333 9.20 8.26 0.87
N ARG A 334 8.85 7.06 1.34
CA ARG A 334 9.76 5.90 1.43
C ARG A 334 10.34 5.50 0.06
N PHE A 335 9.49 5.35 -0.95
CA PHE A 335 9.94 5.03 -2.31
C PHE A 335 10.61 6.24 -2.97
N GLY A 336 10.16 7.46 -2.67
CA GLY A 336 10.85 8.66 -3.13
C GLY A 336 12.30 8.73 -2.63
N LYS A 337 12.54 8.43 -1.34
CA LYS A 337 13.89 8.40 -0.75
C LYS A 337 14.75 7.31 -1.40
N MET A 338 14.16 6.14 -1.61
CA MET A 338 14.80 5.04 -2.34
C MET A 338 15.23 5.47 -3.75
N LEU A 339 14.39 6.18 -4.50
CA LEU A 339 14.73 6.71 -5.84
C LEU A 339 15.86 7.74 -5.79
N VAL A 340 15.84 8.65 -4.83
CA VAL A 340 16.93 9.63 -4.63
C VAL A 340 18.25 8.88 -4.37
N TYR A 341 18.27 7.91 -3.46
CA TYR A 341 19.46 7.10 -3.19
C TYR A 341 19.91 6.30 -4.43
N GLY A 342 18.95 5.75 -5.18
CA GLY A 342 19.20 5.06 -6.45
C GLY A 342 19.90 5.95 -7.48
N ALA A 343 19.47 7.20 -7.60
CA ALA A 343 20.07 8.17 -8.49
C ALA A 343 21.52 8.53 -8.09
N LEU A 344 21.76 8.70 -6.78
CA LEU A 344 23.09 9.00 -6.23
C LEU A 344 24.09 7.86 -6.42
N LEU A 345 23.65 6.63 -6.20
CA LEU A 345 24.49 5.43 -6.18
C LEU A 345 24.54 4.69 -7.53
N GLY A 346 23.98 5.29 -8.59
CA GLY A 346 24.00 4.72 -9.94
C GLY A 346 23.08 3.50 -10.15
N CYS A 347 22.10 3.30 -9.26
CA CYS A 347 21.21 2.12 -9.21
C CYS A 347 19.73 2.46 -9.45
N LEU A 348 19.43 3.40 -10.35
CA LEU A 348 18.08 3.96 -10.45
C LEU A 348 17.07 3.03 -11.17
N ASP A 349 17.47 2.35 -12.23
CA ASP A 349 16.59 1.56 -13.11
C ASP A 349 15.70 0.51 -12.40
N PRO A 350 16.24 -0.41 -11.55
CA PRO A 350 15.40 -1.37 -10.85
C PRO A 350 14.46 -0.68 -9.85
N LEU A 351 14.93 0.39 -9.21
CA LEU A 351 14.18 1.13 -8.20
C LEU A 351 13.03 1.94 -8.80
N LEU A 352 13.17 2.44 -10.04
CA LEU A 352 12.07 3.06 -10.78
C LEU A 352 10.92 2.09 -10.97
N THR A 353 11.21 0.83 -11.32
CA THR A 353 10.18 -0.21 -11.46
C THR A 353 9.47 -0.47 -10.13
N ILE A 354 10.23 -0.61 -9.05
CA ILE A 354 9.69 -0.90 -7.70
C ILE A 354 8.81 0.26 -7.22
N ALA A 355 9.28 1.51 -7.32
CA ALA A 355 8.52 2.68 -6.93
C ALA A 355 7.26 2.84 -7.79
N ALA A 356 7.37 2.64 -9.11
CA ALA A 356 6.25 2.80 -10.03
C ALA A 356 5.16 1.74 -9.79
N ALA A 357 5.56 0.51 -9.49
CA ALA A 357 4.62 -0.53 -9.16
C ALA A 357 3.91 -0.30 -7.82
N ALA A 358 4.56 0.35 -6.85
CA ALA A 358 3.94 0.69 -5.58
C ALA A 358 2.77 1.69 -5.72
N CYS A 359 2.69 2.43 -6.82
CA CYS A 359 1.55 3.32 -7.15
C CYS A 359 0.31 2.56 -7.65
N PHE A 360 0.44 1.28 -7.99
CA PHE A 360 -0.63 0.49 -8.62
C PHE A 360 -0.85 -0.84 -7.88
N ARG A 361 -1.86 -1.59 -8.33
CA ARG A 361 -2.07 -2.97 -7.86
C ARG A 361 -0.93 -3.87 -8.34
N ASP A 362 -0.65 -4.94 -7.59
CA ASP A 362 0.34 -5.95 -7.98
C ASP A 362 0.05 -6.46 -9.41
N PRO A 363 1.01 -6.38 -10.36
CA PRO A 363 0.79 -6.85 -11.72
C PRO A 363 0.69 -8.37 -11.83
N PHE A 364 1.14 -9.14 -10.83
CA PHE A 364 0.93 -10.59 -10.81
C PHE A 364 -0.53 -10.90 -10.49
N ILE A 365 -1.18 -11.60 -11.41
CA ILE A 365 -2.56 -12.06 -11.29
C ILE A 365 -2.53 -13.54 -10.89
N ALA A 366 -3.36 -13.92 -9.92
CA ALA A 366 -3.54 -15.33 -9.57
C ALA A 366 -5.02 -15.73 -9.75
N PRO A 367 -5.45 -16.11 -10.97
CA PRO A 367 -6.79 -16.65 -11.19
C PRO A 367 -6.99 -17.91 -10.36
N VAL A 368 -8.14 -18.07 -9.68
CA VAL A 368 -8.31 -19.18 -8.72
C VAL A 368 -8.14 -20.56 -9.31
N SER A 369 -8.65 -20.80 -10.51
CA SER A 369 -8.52 -22.10 -11.17
C SER A 369 -7.06 -22.47 -11.48
N ARG A 370 -6.18 -21.47 -11.54
CA ARG A 370 -4.78 -21.59 -11.95
C ARG A 370 -3.83 -20.97 -10.92
N ARG A 371 -4.25 -20.88 -9.65
CA ARG A 371 -3.49 -20.20 -8.60
C ARG A 371 -2.12 -20.84 -8.38
N GLU A 372 -2.08 -22.17 -8.30
CA GLU A 372 -0.82 -22.90 -8.16
C GLU A 372 0.12 -22.72 -9.36
N GLU A 373 -0.44 -22.60 -10.57
CA GLU A 373 0.36 -22.29 -11.77
C GLU A 373 0.90 -20.87 -11.70
N ALA A 374 0.07 -19.89 -11.34
CA ALA A 374 0.46 -18.49 -11.21
C ALA A 374 1.55 -18.31 -10.13
N ASP A 375 1.40 -18.98 -8.98
CA ASP A 375 2.37 -18.94 -7.89
C ASP A 375 3.72 -19.55 -8.33
N LYS A 376 3.70 -20.71 -9.01
CA LYS A 376 4.92 -21.32 -9.59
C LYS A 376 5.56 -20.42 -10.66
N MET A 377 4.76 -19.78 -11.50
CA MET A 377 5.26 -18.85 -12.50
C MET A 377 5.91 -17.62 -11.84
N ARG A 378 5.32 -17.07 -10.76
CA ARG A 378 5.95 -16.00 -9.98
C ARG A 378 7.26 -16.46 -9.34
N GLU A 379 7.29 -17.67 -8.76
CA GLU A 379 8.51 -18.28 -8.20
C GLU A 379 9.61 -18.50 -9.25
N SER A 380 9.26 -18.76 -10.51
CA SER A 380 10.23 -18.96 -11.59
C SER A 380 11.10 -17.72 -11.86
N PHE A 381 10.61 -16.52 -11.52
CA PHE A 381 11.38 -15.28 -11.58
C PHE A 381 12.31 -15.08 -10.37
N ALA A 382 12.15 -15.86 -9.29
CA ALA A 382 12.91 -15.72 -8.04
C ALA A 382 14.29 -16.40 -8.10
N ILE A 383 15.01 -16.20 -9.21
CA ILE A 383 16.32 -16.80 -9.48
C ILE A 383 17.40 -15.73 -9.62
N GLY A 384 18.66 -16.16 -9.49
CA GLY A 384 19.82 -15.28 -9.67
C GLY A 384 19.73 -14.02 -8.80
N PRO A 385 19.86 -12.81 -9.38
CA PRO A 385 19.84 -11.57 -8.59
C PRO A 385 18.51 -11.29 -7.88
N ALA A 386 17.39 -11.85 -8.34
CA ALA A 386 16.07 -11.69 -7.74
C ALA A 386 15.78 -12.64 -6.58
N TYR A 387 16.64 -13.63 -6.32
CA TYR A 387 16.45 -14.59 -5.24
C TYR A 387 16.28 -13.90 -3.88
N GLY A 388 15.29 -14.34 -3.10
CA GLY A 388 15.02 -13.79 -1.77
C GLY A 388 14.49 -12.35 -1.76
N SER A 389 13.81 -11.89 -2.82
CA SER A 389 13.23 -10.55 -2.91
C SER A 389 11.93 -10.52 -3.74
N ASP A 390 10.81 -10.16 -3.10
CA ASP A 390 9.53 -9.92 -3.80
C ASP A 390 9.65 -8.78 -4.81
N GLN A 391 10.33 -7.71 -4.43
CA GLN A 391 10.52 -6.52 -5.25
C GLN A 391 11.40 -6.79 -6.48
N LEU A 392 12.48 -7.56 -6.34
CA LEU A 392 13.35 -7.86 -7.48
C LEU A 392 12.76 -8.93 -8.40
N VAL A 393 11.88 -9.81 -7.90
CA VAL A 393 11.05 -10.68 -8.76
C VAL A 393 10.20 -9.85 -9.70
N LEU A 394 9.58 -8.78 -9.19
CA LEU A 394 8.83 -7.86 -10.02
C LEU A 394 9.70 -7.15 -11.06
N VAL A 395 10.91 -6.71 -10.67
CA VAL A 395 11.87 -6.12 -11.61
C VAL A 395 12.24 -7.11 -12.72
N ALA A 396 12.50 -8.38 -12.37
CA ALA A 396 12.83 -9.41 -13.34
C ALA A 396 11.69 -9.64 -14.34
N ALA A 397 10.45 -9.78 -13.86
CA ALA A 397 9.27 -9.93 -14.70
C ALA A 397 9.04 -8.71 -15.61
N PHE A 398 9.25 -7.50 -15.08
CA PHE A 398 9.12 -6.26 -15.84
C PHE A 398 10.17 -6.13 -16.95
N ASN A 399 11.42 -6.45 -16.66
CA ASN A 399 12.49 -6.38 -17.65
C ASN A 399 12.30 -7.39 -18.79
N GLN A 400 11.84 -8.61 -18.48
CA GLN A 400 11.49 -9.59 -19.51
C GLN A 400 10.27 -9.14 -20.33
N TRP A 401 9.25 -8.57 -19.69
CA TRP A 401 8.11 -7.98 -20.40
C TRP A 401 8.52 -6.81 -21.29
N LEU A 402 9.42 -5.92 -20.84
CA LEU A 402 9.94 -4.81 -21.66
C LEU A 402 10.60 -5.33 -22.94
N ALA A 403 11.44 -6.36 -22.82
CA ALA A 403 12.11 -6.99 -23.96
C ALA A 403 11.10 -7.62 -24.94
N ALA A 404 10.11 -8.35 -24.42
CA ALA A 404 9.03 -8.92 -25.23
C ALA A 404 8.17 -7.84 -25.89
N ASN A 405 7.85 -6.77 -25.17
CA ASN A 405 7.04 -5.65 -25.66
C ASN A 405 7.75 -4.87 -26.77
N ALA A 406 9.08 -4.74 -26.71
CA ALA A 406 9.89 -4.10 -27.75
C ALA A 406 9.79 -4.82 -29.11
N VAL A 407 9.54 -6.14 -29.11
CA VAL A 407 9.34 -6.95 -30.32
C VAL A 407 7.86 -7.26 -30.62
N GLY A 408 6.92 -6.52 -30.00
CA GLY A 408 5.49 -6.69 -30.21
C GLY A 408 4.86 -7.90 -29.52
N GLN A 409 5.60 -8.60 -28.66
CA GLN A 409 5.16 -9.80 -27.92
C GLN A 409 4.75 -9.50 -26.46
N GLY A 410 4.51 -8.23 -26.11
CA GLY A 410 4.22 -7.82 -24.74
C GLY A 410 2.92 -8.42 -24.18
N HIS A 411 1.84 -8.47 -24.97
CA HIS A 411 0.57 -9.06 -24.53
C HIS A 411 0.65 -10.59 -24.42
N PRO A 412 1.15 -11.34 -25.41
CA PRO A 412 1.37 -12.78 -25.26
C PRO A 412 2.27 -13.14 -24.07
N PHE A 413 3.30 -12.32 -23.79
CA PHE A 413 4.14 -12.51 -22.61
C PHE A 413 3.34 -12.39 -21.31
N CYS A 414 2.49 -11.37 -21.19
CA CYS A 414 1.66 -11.18 -20.01
C CYS A 414 0.69 -12.36 -19.79
N ASP A 415 0.05 -12.85 -20.85
CA ASP A 415 -0.87 -13.98 -20.76
C ASP A 415 -0.16 -15.27 -20.30
N ALA A 416 1.06 -15.51 -20.82
CA ALA A 416 1.86 -16.69 -20.47
C ALA A 416 2.41 -16.66 -19.03
N HIS A 417 2.62 -15.46 -18.46
CA HIS A 417 3.26 -15.28 -17.15
C HIS A 417 2.31 -14.76 -16.07
N PHE A 418 0.99 -14.77 -16.33
CA PHE A 418 -0.03 -14.29 -15.40
C PHE A 418 0.20 -12.84 -14.94
N LEU A 419 0.54 -11.95 -15.88
CA LEU A 419 0.75 -10.53 -15.61
C LEU A 419 -0.39 -9.67 -16.17
N ALA A 420 -0.71 -8.56 -15.51
CA ALA A 420 -1.71 -7.60 -15.96
C ALA A 420 -1.16 -6.64 -17.03
N PRO A 421 -1.57 -6.74 -18.32
CA PRO A 421 -0.96 -5.95 -19.40
C PRO A 421 -1.15 -4.43 -19.27
N MET A 422 -2.25 -4.01 -18.64
CA MET A 422 -2.50 -2.59 -18.37
C MET A 422 -1.59 -2.06 -17.27
N THR A 423 -1.45 -2.79 -16.16
CA THR A 423 -0.56 -2.43 -15.04
C THR A 423 0.88 -2.31 -15.49
N MET A 424 1.38 -3.23 -16.33
CA MET A 424 2.75 -3.16 -16.87
C MET A 424 2.97 -1.86 -17.68
N ARG A 425 2.01 -1.44 -18.49
CA ARG A 425 2.07 -0.17 -19.23
C ARG A 425 2.02 1.05 -18.31
N LEU A 426 1.18 1.02 -17.27
CA LEU A 426 1.11 2.08 -16.26
C LEU A 426 2.44 2.22 -15.50
N ILE A 427 3.05 1.11 -15.10
CA ILE A 427 4.38 1.08 -14.49
C ILE A 427 5.41 1.73 -15.44
N ALA A 428 5.42 1.35 -16.73
CA ALA A 428 6.33 1.94 -17.71
C ALA A 428 6.14 3.46 -17.89
N GLY A 429 4.90 3.94 -17.84
CA GLY A 429 4.58 5.37 -17.89
C GLY A 429 5.07 6.12 -16.64
N MET A 430 4.79 5.56 -15.45
CA MET A 430 5.19 6.16 -14.18
C MET A 430 6.71 6.19 -13.99
N ARG A 431 7.44 5.18 -14.49
CA ARG A 431 8.91 5.20 -14.55
C ARG A 431 9.43 6.46 -15.24
N LYS A 432 8.92 6.76 -16.45
CA LYS A 432 9.32 7.97 -17.21
C LYS A 432 8.98 9.27 -16.49
N GLN A 433 7.87 9.29 -15.74
CA GLN A 433 7.50 10.44 -14.93
C GLN A 433 8.52 10.69 -13.81
N PHE A 434 8.91 9.64 -13.07
CA PHE A 434 9.95 9.76 -12.04
C PHE A 434 11.31 10.17 -12.61
N GLU A 435 11.70 9.60 -13.77
CA GLU A 435 12.94 9.99 -14.47
C GLU A 435 12.95 11.49 -14.78
N ARG A 436 11.84 12.02 -15.32
CA ARG A 436 11.69 13.45 -15.61
C ARG A 436 11.79 14.28 -14.33
N THR A 437 11.05 13.93 -13.29
CA THR A 437 11.08 14.68 -12.02
C THR A 437 12.47 14.68 -11.37
N LEU A 438 13.19 13.55 -11.40
CA LEU A 438 14.56 13.46 -10.90
C LEU A 438 15.54 14.24 -11.77
N SER A 439 15.30 14.32 -13.08
CA SER A 439 16.12 15.10 -14.01
C SER A 439 15.95 16.60 -13.77
N GLU A 440 14.71 17.06 -13.59
CA GLU A 440 14.39 18.44 -13.20
C GLU A 440 14.97 18.81 -11.82
N ALA A 441 15.14 17.83 -10.93
CA ALA A 441 15.83 18.01 -9.65
C ALA A 441 17.36 17.98 -9.74
N GLY A 442 17.94 17.77 -10.93
CA GLY A 442 19.39 17.66 -11.13
C GLY A 442 20.00 16.37 -10.58
N LEU A 443 19.20 15.33 -10.37
CA LEU A 443 19.60 14.06 -9.76
C LEU A 443 19.71 12.91 -10.77
N PHE A 444 19.16 13.04 -11.97
CA PHE A 444 19.05 11.91 -12.91
C PHE A 444 20.37 11.42 -13.53
N GLU A 445 21.40 12.27 -13.64
CA GLU A 445 22.66 11.85 -14.25
C GLU A 445 23.52 11.02 -13.27
N PRO A 446 23.76 9.72 -13.56
CA PRO A 446 24.54 8.85 -12.68
C PRO A 446 26.01 9.26 -12.73
N TRP A 447 26.55 9.57 -11.56
CA TRP A 447 27.96 9.97 -11.42
C TRP A 447 28.88 8.78 -11.13
N VAL A 448 28.31 7.70 -10.57
CA VAL A 448 28.97 6.43 -10.32
C VAL A 448 28.34 5.36 -11.21
N ARG A 449 29.19 4.51 -11.80
CA ARG A 449 28.76 3.39 -12.63
C ARG A 449 28.86 2.10 -11.82
N ILE A 450 27.81 1.31 -11.88
CA ILE A 450 27.80 -0.01 -11.26
C ILE A 450 28.54 -1.01 -12.17
N SER A 451 29.33 -1.88 -11.54
CA SER A 451 30.22 -2.82 -12.21
C SER A 451 29.51 -3.81 -13.14
N SER A 452 28.31 -4.28 -12.75
CA SER A 452 27.49 -5.19 -13.57
C SER A 452 26.00 -5.14 -13.20
N PRO A 453 25.09 -5.67 -14.04
CA PRO A 453 23.67 -5.76 -13.71
C PRO A 453 23.37 -6.57 -12.43
N ASP A 454 24.10 -7.67 -12.20
CA ASP A 454 23.93 -8.52 -11.01
C ASP A 454 24.28 -7.77 -9.72
N VAL A 455 25.38 -7.03 -9.78
CA VAL A 455 25.82 -6.14 -8.72
C VAL A 455 24.80 -5.01 -8.51
N GLY A 456 24.25 -4.48 -9.61
CA GLY A 456 23.16 -3.49 -9.57
C GLY A 456 21.94 -3.99 -8.83
N ALA A 457 21.52 -5.24 -9.04
CA ALA A 457 20.43 -5.83 -8.28
C ALA A 457 20.78 -6.03 -6.79
N HIS A 458 22.03 -6.33 -6.46
CA HIS A 458 22.48 -6.43 -5.07
C HIS A 458 22.50 -5.06 -4.35
N VAL A 459 22.95 -4.01 -5.05
CA VAL A 459 22.85 -2.63 -4.56
C VAL A 459 21.38 -2.23 -4.43
N ALA A 460 20.53 -2.47 -5.43
CA ALA A 460 19.09 -2.18 -5.39
C ALA A 460 18.40 -2.83 -4.19
N ARG A 461 18.72 -4.11 -3.91
CA ARG A 461 18.28 -4.83 -2.71
C ARG A 461 18.63 -4.06 -1.44
N SER A 462 19.88 -3.60 -1.33
CA SER A 462 20.32 -2.82 -0.18
C SER A 462 19.59 -1.47 -0.07
N LEU A 463 19.34 -0.80 -1.19
CA LEU A 463 18.65 0.51 -1.22
C LEU A 463 17.17 0.45 -0.86
N LEU A 464 16.54 -0.72 -0.92
CA LEU A 464 15.22 -0.90 -0.30
C LEU A 464 15.25 -0.59 1.20
N ALA A 465 16.37 -0.87 1.89
CA ALA A 465 16.54 -0.52 3.29
C ALA A 465 16.48 1.00 3.51
N ALA A 466 17.09 1.79 2.63
CA ALA A 466 17.14 3.26 2.75
C ALA A 466 15.74 3.91 2.72
N GLY A 467 14.81 3.32 1.96
CA GLY A 467 13.43 3.79 1.85
C GLY A 467 12.49 3.18 2.88
N LEU A 468 12.56 1.87 3.08
CA LEU A 468 11.56 1.14 3.87
C LEU A 468 11.85 1.11 5.37
N TYR A 469 13.02 1.57 5.82
CA TYR A 469 13.31 1.79 7.24
C TYR A 469 12.15 2.55 7.94
N PRO A 470 11.70 2.15 9.16
CA PRO A 470 12.19 1.08 10.04
C PRO A 470 11.54 -0.29 9.88
N ASN A 471 10.97 -0.59 8.71
CA ASN A 471 10.32 -1.87 8.45
C ASN A 471 11.36 -2.99 8.21
N VAL A 472 12.14 -3.32 9.23
CA VAL A 472 13.19 -4.35 9.20
C VAL A 472 12.86 -5.46 10.19
N ALA A 473 13.18 -6.70 9.82
CA ALA A 473 13.06 -7.86 10.70
C ALA A 473 14.35 -8.68 10.73
N ARG A 474 14.63 -9.32 11.87
CA ARG A 474 15.74 -10.25 12.09
C ARG A 474 15.20 -11.67 12.21
N SER A 475 15.90 -12.64 11.64
CA SER A 475 15.55 -14.05 11.81
C SER A 475 15.71 -14.50 13.27
N GLU A 476 14.82 -15.35 13.74
CA GLU A 476 14.81 -15.92 15.09
C GLU A 476 14.40 -17.40 15.03
N LEU A 477 15.13 -18.26 15.75
CA LEU A 477 14.75 -19.66 15.92
C LEU A 477 13.60 -19.79 16.93
N CYS A 478 12.49 -20.35 16.49
CA CYS A 478 11.28 -20.44 17.29
C CYS A 478 10.84 -21.89 17.49
N ARG A 479 10.30 -22.18 18.67
CA ARG A 479 9.68 -23.48 18.99
C ARG A 479 8.21 -23.47 18.59
N GLU A 480 7.80 -24.42 17.75
CA GLU A 480 6.40 -24.64 17.41
C GLU A 480 5.93 -25.95 18.05
N SER A 481 4.78 -25.91 18.74
CA SER A 481 4.14 -27.09 19.31
C SER A 481 3.33 -27.80 18.22
N ARG A 482 3.56 -29.10 18.00
CA ARG A 482 2.70 -29.89 17.13
C ARG A 482 1.34 -30.05 17.79
N GLY A 483 0.33 -29.35 17.28
CA GLY A 483 -1.06 -29.70 17.52
C GLY A 483 -1.36 -31.04 16.85
N MET A 484 -1.17 -32.16 17.55
CA MET A 484 -1.70 -33.46 17.14
C MET A 484 -2.60 -33.97 18.26
N LYS A 485 -3.87 -34.23 17.92
CA LYS A 485 -4.93 -34.62 18.87
C LYS A 485 -4.74 -35.97 19.56
N ASN A 486 -3.63 -36.70 19.32
CA ASN A 486 -3.35 -37.98 19.98
C ASN A 486 -1.84 -38.21 20.15
N ALA A 487 -1.45 -38.69 21.35
CA ALA A 487 -0.16 -39.27 21.78
C ALA A 487 0.91 -38.37 22.46
N THR A 488 0.88 -38.38 23.80
CA THR A 488 1.95 -38.58 24.82
C THR A 488 3.41 -38.10 24.66
N LYS A 489 3.86 -37.41 23.61
CA LYS A 489 5.17 -36.73 23.59
C LYS A 489 5.10 -35.40 22.84
N HIS A 490 5.36 -34.30 23.54
CA HIS A 490 5.48 -32.96 22.95
C HIS A 490 6.76 -32.89 22.09
N ALA A 491 6.65 -33.28 20.81
CA ALA A 491 7.73 -33.10 19.84
C ALA A 491 7.71 -31.65 19.34
N TYR A 492 8.57 -30.81 19.90
CA TYR A 492 8.79 -29.44 19.42
C TYR A 492 9.59 -29.47 18.13
N ARG A 493 9.15 -28.70 17.11
CA ARG A 493 9.96 -28.45 15.91
C ARG A 493 10.51 -27.02 15.99
N TRP A 494 11.82 -26.88 15.77
CA TRP A 494 12.42 -25.57 15.55
C TRP A 494 12.11 -25.11 14.13
N ARG A 495 11.57 -23.89 14.02
CA ARG A 495 11.28 -23.24 12.75
C ARG A 495 11.89 -21.85 12.77
N LEU A 496 12.54 -21.47 11.67
CA LEU A 496 13.00 -20.10 11.46
C LEU A 496 11.77 -19.19 11.34
N GLY A 497 11.68 -18.19 12.21
CA GLY A 497 10.71 -17.10 12.12
C GLY A 497 11.43 -15.76 12.05
N PHE A 498 10.67 -14.67 12.10
CA PHE A 498 11.21 -13.31 12.09
C PHE A 498 10.67 -12.49 13.25
N ARG A 499 11.50 -11.56 13.73
CA ARG A 499 11.16 -10.61 14.79
C ARG A 499 11.37 -9.20 14.27
N VAL A 500 10.43 -8.33 14.58
CA VAL A 500 10.55 -6.87 14.48
C VAL A 500 10.65 -6.27 15.89
N GLN A 501 10.93 -4.98 15.99
CA GLN A 501 11.02 -4.28 17.28
C GLN A 501 9.85 -4.58 18.24
N ASN A 502 8.62 -4.67 17.69
CA ASN A 502 7.38 -4.83 18.46
C ASN A 502 6.80 -6.25 18.44
N GLY A 503 7.62 -7.28 18.24
CA GLY A 503 7.20 -8.68 18.38
C GLY A 503 7.52 -9.57 17.18
N ARG A 504 6.96 -10.78 17.20
CA ARG A 504 7.19 -11.79 16.18
C ARG A 504 6.28 -11.57 14.97
N VAL A 505 6.82 -11.85 13.78
CA VAL A 505 6.11 -11.81 12.50
C VAL A 505 6.43 -13.04 11.67
N PHE A 506 5.57 -13.31 10.70
CA PHE A 506 5.74 -14.38 9.72
C PHE A 506 5.76 -13.79 8.30
N ILE A 507 6.47 -14.42 7.39
CA ILE A 507 6.38 -14.01 5.98
C ILE A 507 5.02 -14.45 5.42
N HIS A 508 4.32 -13.53 4.73
CA HIS A 508 3.03 -13.83 4.15
C HIS A 508 3.14 -14.95 3.09
N PRO A 509 2.19 -15.90 2.99
CA PRO A 509 2.29 -17.04 2.07
C PRO A 509 2.40 -16.71 0.58
N THR A 510 2.06 -15.48 0.17
CA THR A 510 2.18 -15.02 -1.22
C THR A 510 3.55 -14.44 -1.57
N SER A 511 4.45 -14.33 -0.59
CA SER A 511 5.82 -13.88 -0.83
C SER A 511 6.62 -15.02 -1.45
N VAL A 512 7.53 -14.69 -2.37
CA VAL A 512 8.51 -15.66 -2.88
C VAL A 512 9.60 -15.97 -1.85
N VAL A 513 9.73 -15.13 -0.80
CA VAL A 513 10.69 -15.36 0.28
C VAL A 513 10.13 -16.41 1.22
N SER A 514 10.58 -17.65 1.08
CA SER A 514 10.08 -18.76 1.90
C SER A 514 11.03 -19.09 3.05
N GLU A 515 10.55 -18.97 4.29
CA GLU A 515 11.25 -19.42 5.51
C GLU A 515 11.74 -20.87 5.40
N LYS A 516 11.02 -21.72 4.64
CA LYS A 516 11.35 -23.14 4.47
C LYS A 516 12.60 -23.37 3.63
N GLN A 517 12.98 -22.41 2.79
CA GLN A 517 14.14 -22.50 1.90
C GLN A 517 15.41 -21.93 2.56
N LEU A 518 15.29 -21.25 3.71
CA LEU A 518 16.41 -20.65 4.42
C LEU A 518 17.10 -21.65 5.34
N ASN A 519 18.43 -21.60 5.38
CA ASN A 519 19.23 -22.39 6.30
C ASN A 519 19.03 -21.85 7.74
N PRO A 520 18.47 -22.65 8.68
CA PRO A 520 18.17 -22.18 10.04
C PRO A 520 19.40 -21.87 10.90
N ASN A 521 20.60 -22.24 10.45
CA ASN A 521 21.86 -21.97 11.14
C ASN A 521 22.48 -20.61 10.78
N LEU A 522 21.85 -19.83 9.90
CA LEU A 522 22.31 -18.50 9.50
C LEU A 522 21.39 -17.41 10.05
N HIS A 523 21.97 -16.22 10.24
CA HIS A 523 21.23 -15.01 10.60
C HIS A 523 20.83 -14.25 9.34
N TYR A 524 19.55 -13.99 9.18
CA TYR A 524 19.00 -13.21 8.07
C TYR A 524 18.39 -11.92 8.59
N TYR A 525 18.54 -10.89 7.77
CA TYR A 525 17.82 -9.63 7.91
C TYR A 525 16.90 -9.49 6.71
N LEU A 526 15.72 -8.95 6.92
CA LEU A 526 14.81 -8.62 5.83
C LEU A 526 14.25 -7.23 6.03
N VAL A 527 13.89 -6.60 4.93
CA VAL A 527 13.04 -5.41 4.89
C VAL A 527 11.69 -5.79 4.32
N PHE A 528 10.64 -5.10 4.76
CA PHE A 528 9.28 -5.34 4.30
C PHE A 528 8.53 -4.05 4.01
N GLN A 529 7.53 -4.11 3.13
CA GLN A 529 6.72 -2.94 2.77
C GLN A 529 5.59 -2.69 3.77
N GLU A 530 4.85 -3.74 4.13
CA GLU A 530 3.67 -3.64 5.00
C GLU A 530 3.65 -4.76 6.04
N LYS A 531 3.19 -4.44 7.26
CA LYS A 531 2.85 -5.39 8.30
C LYS A 531 1.34 -5.50 8.45
N MET A 532 0.82 -6.72 8.39
CA MET A 532 -0.60 -7.00 8.31
C MET A 532 -1.02 -8.05 9.32
N GLN A 533 -2.06 -7.77 10.11
CA GLN A 533 -2.70 -8.76 10.97
C GLN A 533 -3.92 -9.37 10.29
N THR A 534 -3.91 -10.69 10.17
CA THR A 534 -5.08 -11.51 9.81
C THR A 534 -5.25 -12.59 10.90
N SER A 535 -4.95 -13.85 10.61
CA SER A 535 -4.87 -14.92 11.61
C SER A 535 -3.61 -14.82 12.49
N GLN A 536 -2.51 -14.33 11.91
CA GLN A 536 -1.27 -14.01 12.58
C GLN A 536 -0.75 -12.66 12.04
N VAL A 537 0.33 -12.16 12.62
CA VAL A 537 1.01 -10.96 12.11
C VAL A 537 1.95 -11.37 10.98
N PHE A 538 1.61 -10.98 9.76
CA PHE A 538 2.37 -11.24 8.56
C PHE A 538 3.09 -9.99 8.06
N VAL A 539 4.21 -10.16 7.38
CA VAL A 539 4.87 -9.12 6.59
C VAL A 539 4.76 -9.41 5.09
N ARG A 540 4.59 -8.35 4.29
CA ARG A 540 4.43 -8.40 2.81
C ARG A 540 5.45 -7.52 2.12
N GLY A 541 5.80 -7.88 0.87
CA GLY A 541 6.82 -7.18 0.08
C GLY A 541 8.19 -7.33 0.73
N CYS A 542 8.63 -8.57 0.92
CA CYS A 542 9.83 -8.90 1.68
C CYS A 542 11.06 -8.97 0.77
N THR A 543 12.18 -8.45 1.26
CA THR A 543 13.49 -8.61 0.64
C THR A 543 14.54 -8.90 1.69
N LEU A 544 15.31 -9.98 1.51
CA LEU A 544 16.48 -10.28 2.34
C LEU A 544 17.56 -9.21 2.12
N LEU A 545 18.23 -8.82 3.20
CA LEU A 545 19.26 -7.79 3.21
C LEU A 545 20.62 -8.34 3.68
N PRO A 546 21.73 -7.85 3.10
CA PRO A 546 23.04 -7.99 3.72
C PRO A 546 23.09 -7.26 5.08
N PRO A 547 23.77 -7.80 6.11
CA PRO A 547 23.92 -7.16 7.41
C PRO A 547 24.51 -5.74 7.29
N LEU A 548 25.49 -5.55 6.41
CA LEU A 548 26.14 -4.26 6.21
C LEU A 548 25.18 -3.19 5.66
N ALA A 549 24.23 -3.58 4.80
CA ALA A 549 23.21 -2.66 4.30
C ALA A 549 22.31 -2.12 5.42
N VAL A 550 21.98 -2.97 6.41
CA VAL A 550 21.20 -2.59 7.59
C VAL A 550 21.96 -1.54 8.41
N VAL A 551 23.27 -1.76 8.63
CA VAL A 551 24.11 -0.85 9.41
C VAL A 551 24.48 0.41 8.63
N LEU A 552 24.64 0.37 7.31
CA LEU A 552 25.05 1.53 6.51
C LEU A 552 23.89 2.48 6.23
N LEU A 553 22.69 1.92 5.98
CA LEU A 553 21.51 2.67 5.53
C LEU A 553 20.45 2.85 6.62
N GLY A 554 20.61 2.23 7.79
CA GLY A 554 19.73 2.44 8.95
C GLY A 554 19.75 3.88 9.43
N TRP A 555 18.66 4.38 10.00
CA TRP A 555 18.52 5.79 10.37
C TRP A 555 19.36 6.16 11.60
N ASN A 556 19.24 5.41 12.70
CA ASN A 556 19.95 5.68 13.94
C ASN A 556 20.93 4.54 14.26
N VAL A 557 22.22 4.84 14.30
CA VAL A 557 23.28 3.89 14.67
C VAL A 557 24.07 4.47 15.84
N LEU A 558 23.99 3.80 16.97
CA LEU A 558 24.66 4.19 18.21
C LEU A 558 25.81 3.23 18.50
N VAL A 559 26.88 3.79 19.08
CA VAL A 559 27.98 2.99 19.62
C VAL A 559 27.67 2.64 21.06
N CYS A 560 27.64 1.34 21.35
CA CYS A 560 27.45 0.81 22.69
C CYS A 560 28.79 0.32 23.25
N ASN A 561 29.02 0.56 24.54
CA ASN A 561 30.15 -0.01 25.26
C ASN A 561 29.83 -1.47 25.59
N ASP A 562 30.42 -2.40 24.86
CA ASP A 562 30.36 -3.84 25.12
C ASP A 562 31.79 -4.39 24.96
N PRO A 563 32.33 -5.16 25.93
CA PRO A 563 33.65 -5.78 25.81
C PRO A 563 33.76 -6.79 24.66
N GLY A 564 32.67 -7.06 23.93
CA GLY A 564 32.62 -7.98 22.80
C GLY A 564 32.34 -9.41 23.27
N PRO A 565 31.98 -10.31 22.34
CA PRO A 565 31.72 -11.69 22.69
C PRO A 565 33.00 -12.35 23.21
N PRO A 566 32.97 -13.11 24.33
CA PRO A 566 34.14 -13.68 24.99
C PRO A 566 34.93 -14.69 24.13
N VAL A 567 34.40 -15.03 22.94
CA VAL A 567 34.94 -16.03 22.01
C VAL A 567 35.81 -15.40 20.91
N LEU A 568 35.73 -14.08 20.70
CA LEU A 568 36.49 -13.39 19.66
C LEU A 568 37.67 -12.61 20.25
N ASN A 569 38.90 -13.00 19.93
CA ASN A 569 40.09 -12.18 20.22
C ASN A 569 40.08 -10.93 19.33
N GLY A 570 40.12 -9.72 19.90
CA GLY A 570 40.19 -8.46 19.13
C GLY A 570 39.65 -7.24 19.90
N ASP A 571 39.88 -6.03 19.36
CA ASP A 571 39.27 -4.78 19.84
C ASP A 571 37.94 -4.57 19.09
N TRP A 572 36.83 -4.91 19.73
CA TRP A 572 35.49 -4.89 19.14
C TRP A 572 34.70 -3.68 19.61
N MET A 573 33.70 -3.30 18.82
CA MET A 573 32.66 -2.37 19.24
C MET A 573 31.28 -2.91 18.88
N LEU A 574 30.28 -2.56 19.70
CA LEU A 574 28.88 -2.90 19.45
C LEU A 574 28.18 -1.72 18.79
N LEU A 575 27.62 -1.96 17.61
CA LEU A 575 26.74 -1.02 16.93
C LEU A 575 25.29 -1.42 17.19
N GLU A 576 24.50 -0.51 17.77
CA GLU A 576 23.07 -0.65 17.94
C GLU A 576 22.34 0.19 16.87
N VAL A 577 21.68 -0.50 15.96
CA VAL A 577 20.86 0.08 14.91
C VAL A 577 19.41 0.13 15.41
N GLU A 578 18.84 1.34 15.46
CA GLU A 578 17.41 1.60 15.72
C GLU A 578 16.93 1.21 17.12
N GLY A 579 17.87 1.12 18.05
CA GLY A 579 17.59 0.79 19.44
C GLY A 579 17.30 -0.68 19.71
N TRP A 580 17.51 -1.59 18.74
CA TRP A 580 17.25 -3.02 18.99
C TRP A 580 18.08 -4.02 18.16
N LEU A 581 18.57 -3.64 16.97
CA LEU A 581 19.43 -4.51 16.17
C LEU A 581 20.89 -4.31 16.58
N ARG A 582 21.60 -5.38 16.89
CA ARG A 582 22.94 -5.31 17.47
C ARG A 582 23.95 -6.08 16.64
N PHE A 583 25.07 -5.42 16.32
CA PHE A 583 26.13 -5.95 15.48
C PHE A 583 27.49 -5.69 16.13
N HIS A 584 28.28 -6.74 16.31
CA HIS A 584 29.69 -6.60 16.65
C HIS A 584 30.51 -6.37 15.38
N ILE A 585 31.39 -5.40 15.44
CA ILE A 585 32.31 -5.06 14.36
C ILE A 585 33.70 -4.78 14.95
N ASP A 586 34.75 -5.08 14.19
CA ASP A 586 36.10 -4.61 14.51
C ASP A 586 36.05 -3.09 14.71
N LYS A 587 36.64 -2.60 15.79
CA LYS A 587 36.50 -1.20 16.18
C LYS A 587 37.06 -0.23 15.15
N LYS A 588 38.17 -0.58 14.47
CA LYS A 588 38.74 0.27 13.43
C LYS A 588 37.81 0.31 12.22
N ALA A 589 37.28 -0.84 11.80
CA ALA A 589 36.28 -0.90 10.73
C ALA A 589 34.99 -0.15 11.08
N GLY A 590 34.50 -0.28 12.31
CA GLY A 590 33.31 0.42 12.79
C GLY A 590 33.47 1.95 12.81
N LEU A 591 34.62 2.46 13.26
CA LEU A 591 34.92 3.89 13.20
C LEU A 591 34.97 4.42 11.77
N LEU A 592 35.59 3.68 10.83
CA LEU A 592 35.62 4.04 9.42
C LEU A 592 34.22 4.02 8.79
N LEU A 593 33.39 3.03 9.14
CA LEU A 593 32.01 2.93 8.68
C LEU A 593 31.17 4.13 9.15
N LEU A 594 31.32 4.55 10.41
CA LEU A 594 30.61 5.71 10.95
C LEU A 594 31.08 7.03 10.30
N GLN A 595 32.38 7.17 10.04
CA GLN A 595 32.91 8.32 9.30
C GLN A 595 32.38 8.37 7.86
N LEU A 596 32.34 7.22 7.17
CA LEU A 596 31.79 7.12 5.82
C LEU A 596 30.30 7.48 5.79
N ARG A 597 29.52 7.02 6.76
CA ARG A 597 28.11 7.39 6.90
C ARG A 597 27.94 8.91 6.99
N HIS A 598 28.70 9.56 7.88
CA HIS A 598 28.64 11.01 8.05
C HIS A 598 29.03 11.77 6.76
N ALA A 599 30.09 11.30 6.08
CA ALA A 599 30.50 11.87 4.80
C ALA A 599 29.43 11.70 3.73
N PHE A 600 28.80 10.52 3.66
CA PHE A 600 27.74 10.23 2.69
C PHE A 600 26.48 11.07 2.94
N ASP A 601 26.07 11.27 4.19
CA ASP A 601 24.95 12.14 4.55
C ASP A 601 25.21 13.60 4.13
N ALA A 602 26.46 14.08 4.27
CA ALA A 602 26.86 15.41 3.82
C ALA A 602 26.83 15.54 2.28
N VAL A 603 27.25 14.50 1.55
CA VAL A 603 27.15 14.43 0.08
C VAL A 603 25.69 14.50 -0.36
N LEU A 604 24.82 13.66 0.23
CA LEU A 604 23.39 13.62 -0.04
C LEU A 604 22.75 15.01 0.16
N ALA A 605 23.02 15.67 1.29
CA ALA A 605 22.47 16.99 1.59
C ALA A 605 22.87 18.05 0.56
N ARG A 606 24.13 18.02 0.08
CA ARG A 606 24.65 18.97 -0.92
C ARG A 606 24.14 18.71 -2.32
N TRP A 607 24.01 17.45 -2.74
CA TRP A 607 23.54 17.15 -4.09
C TRP A 607 22.05 17.45 -4.24
N VAL A 608 21.26 17.14 -3.21
CA VAL A 608 19.82 17.46 -3.19
C VAL A 608 19.57 18.98 -3.11
N SER A 609 20.52 19.78 -2.64
CA SER A 609 20.43 21.25 -2.72
C SER A 609 20.83 21.84 -4.08
N GLY A 610 21.23 21.01 -5.05
CA GLY A 610 21.69 21.47 -6.37
C GLY A 610 23.12 22.01 -6.37
N SER A 611 23.93 21.68 -5.35
CA SER A 611 25.34 22.11 -5.30
C SER A 611 26.16 21.46 -6.41
N THR A 612 27.23 22.13 -6.85
CA THR A 612 28.21 21.56 -7.77
C THR A 612 28.88 20.34 -7.15
N ARG A 613 28.89 19.23 -7.89
CA ARG A 613 29.47 17.95 -7.46
C ARG A 613 31.00 17.99 -7.57
N THR A 614 31.72 17.41 -6.61
CA THR A 614 33.20 17.39 -6.58
C THR A 614 33.79 15.97 -6.60
N GLU A 615 35.01 15.80 -7.12
CA GLU A 615 35.63 14.46 -7.24
C GLU A 615 35.77 13.76 -5.87
N ALA A 616 36.00 14.50 -4.80
CA ALA A 616 36.03 13.94 -3.44
C ALA A 616 34.68 13.33 -3.02
N GLU A 617 33.56 13.98 -3.41
CA GLU A 617 32.21 13.43 -3.16
C GLU A 617 31.98 12.16 -3.98
N ARG A 618 32.50 12.11 -5.21
CA ARG A 618 32.46 10.91 -6.04
C ARG A 618 33.14 9.74 -5.34
N CYS A 619 34.34 9.93 -4.79
CA CYS A 619 35.05 8.88 -4.07
C CYS A 619 34.26 8.35 -2.86
N VAL A 620 33.54 9.23 -2.13
CA VAL A 620 32.67 8.81 -1.02
C VAL A 620 31.54 7.91 -1.53
N VAL A 621 30.88 8.30 -2.61
CA VAL A 621 29.79 7.53 -3.23
C VAL A 621 30.30 6.19 -3.76
N GLU A 622 31.46 6.16 -4.43
CA GLU A 622 32.11 4.93 -4.90
C GLU A 622 32.46 3.98 -3.74
N CYS A 623 32.98 4.50 -2.62
CA CYS A 623 33.23 3.70 -1.41
C CYS A 623 31.94 3.09 -0.85
N VAL A 624 30.84 3.84 -0.81
CA VAL A 624 29.53 3.31 -0.38
C VAL A 624 29.04 2.22 -1.32
N VAL A 625 29.13 2.43 -2.63
CA VAL A 625 28.77 1.40 -3.63
C VAL A 625 29.60 0.16 -3.40
N ASN A 626 30.93 0.25 -3.37
CA ASN A 626 31.84 -0.89 -3.17
C ASN A 626 31.53 -1.69 -1.89
N LEU A 627 31.18 -1.02 -0.79
CA LEU A 627 30.75 -1.69 0.44
C LEU A 627 29.41 -2.40 0.28
N LEU A 628 28.45 -1.79 -0.42
CA LEU A 628 27.18 -2.45 -0.73
C LEU A 628 27.33 -3.60 -1.72
N GLU A 629 28.32 -3.56 -2.62
CA GLU A 629 28.66 -4.69 -3.52
C GLU A 629 29.28 -5.86 -2.74
N ALA A 630 29.99 -5.58 -1.64
CA ALA A 630 30.64 -6.58 -0.83
C ALA A 630 29.60 -7.45 -0.10
N THR A 631 29.48 -8.72 -0.50
CA THR A 631 28.61 -9.71 0.12
C THR A 631 29.07 -10.16 1.51
N CYS A 632 30.08 -9.49 2.09
CA CYS A 632 30.83 -9.92 3.27
C CYS A 632 29.91 -10.27 4.45
N HIS A 633 29.74 -11.57 4.67
CA HIS A 633 29.22 -12.12 5.92
C HIS A 633 30.26 -12.02 7.06
N ASP A 634 31.53 -11.74 6.73
CA ASP A 634 32.65 -11.84 7.67
C ASP A 634 32.98 -10.55 8.43
N MET A 635 32.43 -9.38 8.04
CA MET A 635 32.73 -8.10 8.71
C MET A 635 31.88 -7.83 9.95
N LEU A 636 30.72 -8.48 10.08
CA LEU A 636 29.75 -8.22 11.15
C LEU A 636 29.34 -9.53 11.82
N VAL A 637 29.57 -9.63 13.13
CA VAL A 637 29.09 -10.76 13.93
C VAL A 637 27.83 -10.34 14.67
N CYS A 638 26.71 -11.01 14.41
CA CYS A 638 25.46 -10.75 15.13
C CYS A 638 25.62 -11.12 16.61
N SER A 639 25.26 -10.22 17.53
CA SER A 639 25.08 -10.60 18.93
C SER A 639 23.71 -11.27 19.09
N ASN A 640 23.63 -12.39 19.80
CA ASN A 640 22.37 -13.07 20.08
C ASN A 640 21.36 -12.16 20.78
#